data_AF-A0A8J3X5H8-F1
#
_entry.id   AF-A0A8J3X5H8-F1
#
_cell.length_a   1.000
_cell.length_b   1.000
_cell.length_c   1.000
_cell.angle_alpha   90.00
_cell.angle_beta   90.00
_cell.angle_gamma   90.00
#
_symmetry.space_group_name_H-M   'P 1'
#
loop_
_entity.id
_entity.type
_entity.pdbx_description
1 polymer ?
#
loop_
_entity_poly.entity_id
_entity_poly.type
_entity_poly.pdbx_seq_one_letter_code
_entity_poly.pdbx_strand_id
1 'polypeptide(L)'
;MTFDRRDFIKVAGGTVAGLIAAGIVPATANAAARTDFGVSVFPFPLSQVTLLDGPFRSNMGRTASYLSFVDADRLLHTFRLNAGLASSATPCGGWESPTTELRGHSTGHLLTALAQSYANTGTAAHKTKGDYLVAELAKCQKANGYLSAFPESFFDRLESGQSVWAPYYTIHKIMAGLLDQYLLAGNAQALTVVQRMAAWVNTRTARLTTAQMQASLQTEFGGMPEVLANLYQATGDAAVLTTAQRFDHAVILNPLANRQDQLAGKHANTQIPKIIGAIREYHATGTQRYRDIATYFWDIVLARHSYVIGGNSNGEYFQQPDAIASQLSDTTCEVCNTYNMLKLGRQLFFTDPTRADYLDYYEKALFNQVLGQQDPQSAHGFVTYYTPLRAGGHKTYSNDYNDFTCDHGSGMESNTKYADTIYFFSGETLYVNLFIASQLNWAARGISVRQDTTFPEQASTRLTITAGGGHIALKIRIPSWASGAQVRVNGAVQAGATPGSYLTIDRTWATGDTVDVTLPMAITLERTPDNAQVQAVKYGGIVLAGQYGSATLSALPTLDPATIAPTSTPLQFTARANGANVTLAPFYKTHHQNYAVYWSVTAARPPLLAWYRFDETTGTTAADASGSGNPGTLSGGTTWVAGRTGNAVNLAGSNGYVRLPNGVLSGVGDFTVACWVRLTTLSAWSRIFDFGTGATANMFLTPSSGSGTARFAITTGGSGAEQRVDAPSALPTGVWTHVAVTLSGNLCILYVNRAEVARNAAVTLRPSGLGATTANYLGRSQYADPYLNGQLDDFRLYSRALSAAEIRAL
;
A
#
# COMPACT_ATOMS: atom_id res chain seq x y z
N MET A 1 9.41 51.82 46.34
CA MET A 1 8.79 53.11 46.01
C MET A 1 8.44 53.04 44.52
N THR A 2 7.17 53.24 44.22
CA THR A 2 6.48 53.07 42.93
C THR A 2 7.08 53.91 41.81
N PHE A 3 7.05 53.40 40.57
CA PHE A 3 7.06 54.26 39.39
C PHE A 3 5.98 53.81 38.41
N ASP A 4 5.10 54.75 38.06
CA ASP A 4 4.26 54.71 36.88
C ASP A 4 4.23 56.09 36.20
N ARG A 5 4.08 56.03 34.87
CA ARG A 5 3.57 57.00 33.88
C ARG A 5 4.35 58.27 33.44
N ARG A 6 4.76 58.18 32.15
CA ARG A 6 4.41 59.05 30.99
C ARG A 6 4.90 60.51 30.93
N ASP A 7 5.71 60.82 29.91
CA ASP A 7 5.43 61.78 28.79
C ASP A 7 6.74 62.02 27.98
N PHE A 8 6.83 61.65 26.69
CA PHE A 8 6.44 62.36 25.46
C PHE A 8 7.44 63.44 24.94
N ILE A 9 8.14 63.05 23.85
CA ILE A 9 8.68 63.80 22.68
C ILE A 9 9.76 64.88 22.86
N LYS A 10 10.90 64.68 22.17
CA LYS A 10 11.50 65.66 21.23
C LYS A 10 12.40 64.98 20.18
N VAL A 11 12.10 65.31 18.93
CA VAL A 11 12.77 64.90 17.68
C VAL A 11 14.07 65.68 17.48
N ALA A 12 15.14 65.01 17.05
CA ALA A 12 16.23 65.62 16.30
C ALA A 12 16.72 64.62 15.25
N GLY A 13 16.64 65.04 13.99
CA GLY A 13 16.93 64.22 12.82
C GLY A 13 18.39 63.83 12.69
N GLY A 14 18.59 62.62 12.20
CA GLY A 14 19.87 62.11 11.71
C GLY A 14 19.59 61.10 10.62
N THR A 15 19.76 61.53 9.37
CA THR A 15 19.71 60.70 8.17
C THR A 15 20.85 59.69 8.23
N VAL A 16 20.54 58.46 8.63
CA VAL A 16 21.43 57.31 8.44
C VAL A 16 20.81 56.45 7.36
N ALA A 17 21.49 56.40 6.20
CA ALA A 17 21.25 55.41 5.16
C ALA A 17 21.52 54.02 5.75
N GLY A 18 20.49 53.39 6.31
CA GLY A 18 20.54 52.01 6.76
C GLY A 18 20.29 51.09 5.59
N LEU A 19 21.32 50.31 5.23
CA LEU A 19 21.14 49.05 4.52
C LEU A 19 20.06 48.24 5.24
N ILE A 20 18.86 48.16 4.67
CA ILE A 20 17.87 47.17 5.09
C ILE A 20 18.41 45.84 4.60
N ALA A 21 19.23 45.19 5.41
CA ALA A 21 19.29 43.74 5.37
C ALA A 21 17.86 43.28 5.62
N ALA A 22 17.18 42.84 4.56
CA ALA A 22 15.90 42.17 4.66
C ALA A 22 16.15 40.90 5.49
N GLY A 23 16.04 41.03 6.80
CA GLY A 23 16.04 39.90 7.71
C GLY A 23 14.91 39.00 7.27
N ILE A 24 15.26 37.80 6.80
CA ILE A 24 14.33 36.71 6.62
C ILE A 24 13.76 36.44 8.02
N VAL A 25 12.59 36.98 8.33
CA VAL A 25 11.88 36.62 9.56
C VAL A 25 11.52 35.15 9.39
N PRO A 26 12.02 34.24 10.24
CA PRO A 26 11.63 32.84 10.16
C PRO A 26 10.12 32.76 10.30
N ALA A 27 9.47 31.97 9.44
CA ALA A 27 8.06 31.64 9.62
C ALA A 27 7.89 30.98 11.00
N THR A 28 7.28 31.69 11.95
CA THR A 28 6.89 31.09 13.22
C THR A 28 5.58 30.36 12.99
N ALA A 29 5.65 29.02 12.92
CA ALA A 29 4.45 28.19 12.89
C ALA A 29 3.59 28.52 14.11
N ASN A 30 2.27 28.65 13.90
CA ASN A 30 1.36 28.92 15.00
C ASN A 30 1.27 27.68 15.90
N ALA A 31 1.47 27.87 17.20
CA ALA A 31 1.33 26.79 18.18
C ALA A 31 -0.13 26.32 18.27
N ALA A 32 -0.34 25.02 18.45
CA ALA A 32 -1.66 24.48 18.72
C ALA A 32 -2.17 24.97 20.09
N ALA A 33 -3.46 25.25 20.20
CA ALA A 33 -4.11 25.64 21.46
C ALA A 33 -4.21 24.46 22.45
N ARG A 34 -4.08 23.23 21.95
CA ARG A 34 -4.20 21.99 22.71
C ARG A 34 -3.07 21.03 22.38
N THR A 35 -2.67 20.23 23.36
CA THR A 35 -1.73 19.12 23.18
C THR A 35 -2.45 17.88 22.68
N ASP A 36 -1.85 17.15 21.74
CA ASP A 36 -2.34 15.84 21.31
C ASP A 36 -2.19 14.80 22.43
N PHE A 37 -3.25 14.05 22.71
CA PHE A 37 -3.23 12.92 23.63
C PHE A 37 -2.46 11.74 23.03
N GLY A 38 -1.65 11.07 23.86
CA GLY A 38 -0.96 9.83 23.47
C GLY A 38 0.21 10.02 22.50
N VAL A 39 0.46 11.23 22.01
CA VAL A 39 1.63 11.56 21.19
C VAL A 39 2.86 11.74 22.08
N SER A 40 3.94 11.03 21.74
CA SER A 40 5.21 11.04 22.46
C SER A 40 6.40 11.50 21.62
N VAL A 41 6.23 11.56 20.30
CA VAL A 41 7.25 11.98 19.34
C VAL A 41 6.67 13.01 18.39
N PHE A 42 7.44 14.07 18.12
CA PHE A 42 6.99 15.24 17.37
C PHE A 42 7.84 15.48 16.13
N PRO A 43 7.23 15.94 15.02
CA PRO A 43 7.98 16.38 13.86
C PRO A 43 8.70 17.69 14.11
N PHE A 44 9.87 17.86 13.49
CA PHE A 44 10.46 19.19 13.38
C PHE A 44 9.62 20.06 12.44
N PRO A 45 9.51 21.37 12.72
CA PRO A 45 8.98 22.32 11.75
C PRO A 45 9.75 22.22 10.43
N LEU A 46 9.04 22.33 9.29
CA LEU A 46 9.66 22.29 7.96
C LEU A 46 10.80 23.32 7.80
N SER A 47 10.72 24.46 8.49
CA SER A 47 11.75 25.51 8.50
C SER A 47 13.07 25.10 9.18
N GLN A 48 13.09 23.97 9.90
CA GLN A 48 14.27 23.47 10.61
C GLN A 48 14.98 22.33 9.88
N VAL A 49 14.44 21.81 8.77
CA VAL A 49 15.06 20.71 8.03
C VAL A 49 15.19 21.09 6.56
N THR A 50 16.41 21.39 6.14
CA THR A 50 16.71 21.73 4.75
C THR A 50 17.17 20.49 3.99
N LEU A 51 16.53 20.18 2.86
CA LEU A 51 17.03 19.17 1.93
C LEU A 51 18.29 19.66 1.23
N LEU A 52 19.32 18.81 1.17
CA LEU A 52 20.52 19.01 0.35
C LEU A 52 20.32 18.38 -1.04
N ASP A 53 21.34 18.44 -1.88
CA ASP A 53 21.28 17.91 -3.25
C ASP A 53 20.92 16.42 -3.28
N GLY A 54 20.00 16.07 -4.18
CA GLY A 54 19.48 14.72 -4.32
C GLY A 54 18.10 14.69 -5.00
N PRO A 55 17.56 13.49 -5.28
CA PRO A 55 16.33 13.35 -6.06
C PRO A 55 15.11 13.99 -5.39
N PHE A 56 15.03 13.98 -4.05
CA PHE A 56 13.97 14.65 -3.30
C PHE A 56 14.00 16.17 -3.45
N ARG A 57 15.20 16.78 -3.40
CA ARG A 57 15.37 18.22 -3.63
C ARG A 57 15.03 18.60 -5.07
N SER A 58 15.40 17.77 -6.04
CA SER A 58 15.04 17.97 -7.44
C SER A 58 13.53 17.93 -7.66
N ASN A 59 12.82 16.96 -7.06
CA ASN A 59 11.37 16.87 -7.19
C ASN A 59 10.67 18.08 -6.53
N MET A 60 11.11 18.45 -5.33
CA MET A 60 10.61 19.64 -4.64
C MET A 60 10.81 20.91 -5.49
N GLY A 61 11.96 21.03 -6.17
CA GLY A 61 12.24 22.15 -7.08
C GLY A 61 11.28 22.23 -8.27
N ARG A 62 10.97 21.11 -8.93
CA ARG A 62 9.99 21.08 -10.03
C ARG A 62 8.59 21.47 -9.57
N THR A 63 8.14 20.96 -8.43
CA THR A 63 6.85 21.36 -7.86
C THR A 63 6.86 22.84 -7.46
N ALA A 64 7.93 23.35 -6.85
CA ALA A 64 8.07 24.77 -6.55
C ALA A 64 7.96 25.65 -7.81
N SER A 65 8.50 25.21 -8.95
CA SER A 65 8.31 25.87 -10.25
C SER A 65 6.84 25.88 -10.68
N TYR A 66 6.13 24.76 -10.56
CA TYR A 66 4.69 24.69 -10.86
C TYR A 66 3.87 25.62 -9.96
N LEU A 67 4.14 25.64 -8.65
CA LEU A 67 3.45 26.54 -7.70
C LEU A 67 3.63 28.02 -8.07
N SER A 68 4.79 28.38 -8.62
CA SER A 68 5.05 29.73 -9.14
C SER A 68 4.33 29.99 -10.48
N PHE A 69 4.28 28.98 -11.35
CA PHE A 69 3.68 29.06 -12.68
C PHE A 69 2.14 29.11 -12.69
N VAL A 70 1.48 28.26 -11.90
CA VAL A 70 0.02 28.08 -11.97
C VAL A 70 -0.71 29.39 -11.66
N ASP A 71 -1.64 29.75 -12.55
CA ASP A 71 -2.42 30.98 -12.43
C ASP A 71 -3.54 30.81 -11.39
N ALA A 72 -3.43 31.59 -10.30
CA ALA A 72 -4.40 31.60 -9.22
C ALA A 72 -5.79 32.06 -9.67
N ASP A 73 -5.88 32.98 -10.63
CA ASP A 73 -7.17 33.53 -11.08
C ASP A 73 -7.97 32.52 -11.90
N ARG A 74 -7.30 31.61 -12.62
CA ARG A 74 -7.96 30.50 -13.32
C ARG A 74 -8.62 29.52 -12.36
N LEU A 75 -7.94 29.22 -11.25
CA LEU A 75 -8.47 28.36 -10.18
C LEU A 75 -9.58 29.06 -9.38
N LEU A 76 -9.48 30.37 -9.16
CA LEU A 76 -10.52 31.18 -8.50
C LEU A 76 -11.74 31.45 -9.38
N HIS A 77 -11.67 31.17 -10.69
CA HIS A 77 -12.71 31.54 -11.65
C HIS A 77 -14.10 31.04 -11.22
N THR A 78 -14.22 29.74 -10.91
CA THR A 78 -15.50 29.10 -10.56
C THR A 78 -15.97 29.47 -9.14
N PHE A 79 -15.05 29.75 -8.21
CA PHE A 79 -15.38 30.30 -6.89
C PHE A 79 -16.06 31.67 -7.00
N ARG A 80 -15.48 32.57 -7.80
CA ARG A 80 -16.02 33.92 -8.02
C ARG A 80 -17.42 33.85 -8.63
N LEU A 81 -17.60 33.08 -9.70
CA LEU A 81 -18.92 32.92 -10.33
C LEU A 81 -19.96 32.34 -9.37
N ASN A 82 -19.60 31.33 -8.58
CA ASN A 82 -20.50 30.74 -7.58
C ASN A 82 -20.87 31.71 -6.45
N ALA A 83 -19.99 32.65 -6.12
CA ALA A 83 -20.23 33.71 -5.15
C ALA A 83 -20.99 34.92 -5.75
N GLY A 84 -21.30 34.91 -7.05
CA GLY A 84 -21.93 36.04 -7.76
C GLY A 84 -20.95 37.18 -8.07
N LEU A 85 -19.64 36.93 -8.01
CA LEU A 85 -18.58 37.86 -8.38
C LEU A 85 -18.19 37.68 -9.85
N ALA A 86 -17.76 38.76 -10.51
CA ALA A 86 -17.27 38.70 -11.88
C ALA A 86 -15.92 37.99 -11.97
N SER A 87 -15.68 37.27 -13.06
CA SER A 87 -14.39 36.67 -13.41
C SER A 87 -14.19 36.67 -14.92
N SER A 88 -13.07 37.21 -15.39
CA SER A 88 -12.64 37.18 -16.79
C SER A 88 -11.53 36.16 -17.07
N ALA A 89 -11.05 35.46 -16.04
CA ALA A 89 -9.97 34.48 -16.16
C ALA A 89 -10.42 33.28 -17.01
N THR A 90 -9.50 32.69 -17.77
CA THR A 90 -9.76 31.46 -18.51
C THR A 90 -9.95 30.29 -17.53
N PRO A 91 -11.07 29.54 -17.57
CA PRO A 91 -11.27 28.44 -16.64
C PRO A 91 -10.24 27.32 -16.83
N CYS A 92 -9.99 26.55 -15.77
CA CYS A 92 -9.27 25.28 -15.85
C CYS A 92 -10.12 24.20 -16.54
N GLY A 93 -9.46 23.18 -17.10
CA GLY A 93 -10.10 21.98 -17.66
C GLY A 93 -10.15 20.82 -16.66
N GLY A 94 -10.36 19.60 -17.17
CA GLY A 94 -10.35 18.37 -16.36
C GLY A 94 -11.37 18.41 -15.22
N TRP A 95 -10.93 18.00 -14.02
CA TRP A 95 -11.80 17.97 -12.84
C TRP A 95 -12.07 19.36 -12.23
N GLU A 96 -11.33 20.39 -12.65
CA GLU A 96 -11.56 21.79 -12.30
C GLU A 96 -12.41 22.54 -13.34
N SER A 97 -12.89 21.86 -14.39
CA SER A 97 -13.81 22.43 -15.36
C SER A 97 -15.05 23.02 -14.67
N PRO A 98 -15.60 24.15 -15.15
CA PRO A 98 -16.84 24.75 -14.62
C PRO A 98 -18.03 23.80 -14.55
N THR A 99 -18.05 22.76 -15.38
CA THR A 99 -19.13 21.75 -15.44
C THR A 99 -18.88 20.53 -14.54
N THR A 100 -17.66 20.33 -14.02
CA THR A 100 -17.34 19.16 -13.20
C THR A 100 -17.75 19.41 -11.75
N GLU A 101 -18.40 18.43 -11.12
CA GLU A 101 -18.95 18.58 -9.77
C GLU A 101 -17.87 18.65 -8.67
N LEU A 102 -16.66 18.15 -8.94
CA LEU A 102 -15.53 18.13 -7.99
C LEU A 102 -14.71 19.44 -7.95
N ARG A 103 -14.98 20.38 -8.87
CA ARG A 103 -14.23 21.63 -9.03
C ARG A 103 -14.01 22.38 -7.70
N GLY A 104 -12.86 23.02 -7.57
CA GLY A 104 -12.38 23.73 -6.39
C GLY A 104 -11.46 22.90 -5.48
N HIS A 105 -11.42 21.57 -5.64
CA HIS A 105 -10.61 20.71 -4.79
C HIS A 105 -9.11 20.97 -4.95
N SER A 106 -8.64 21.23 -6.18
CA SER A 106 -7.23 21.50 -6.47
C SER A 106 -6.76 22.83 -5.89
N THR A 107 -7.66 23.80 -5.73
CA THR A 107 -7.35 25.07 -5.03
C THR A 107 -7.01 24.81 -3.56
N GLY A 108 -7.72 23.89 -2.91
CA GLY A 108 -7.40 23.46 -1.54
C GLY A 108 -6.01 22.82 -1.43
N HIS A 109 -5.68 21.90 -2.33
CA HIS A 109 -4.35 21.28 -2.39
C HIS A 109 -3.24 22.31 -2.67
N LEU A 110 -3.50 23.26 -3.58
CA LEU A 110 -2.56 24.33 -3.91
C LEU A 110 -2.25 25.21 -2.68
N LEU A 111 -3.26 25.54 -1.86
CA LEU A 111 -3.05 26.26 -0.61
C LEU A 111 -2.12 25.48 0.34
N THR A 112 -2.34 24.18 0.54
CA THR A 112 -1.44 23.36 1.38
C THR A 112 -0.02 23.36 0.83
N ALA A 113 0.15 23.12 -0.48
CA ALA A 113 1.47 23.04 -1.09
C ALA A 113 2.24 24.37 -1.06
N LEU A 114 1.55 25.51 -1.23
CA LEU A 114 2.15 26.85 -1.08
C LEU A 114 2.60 27.10 0.37
N ALA A 115 1.79 26.70 1.35
CA ALA A 115 2.13 26.85 2.77
C ALA A 115 3.34 25.97 3.15
N GLN A 116 3.36 24.72 2.71
CA GLN A 116 4.47 23.78 2.92
C GLN A 116 5.75 24.28 2.23
N SER A 117 5.66 24.70 0.97
CA SER A 117 6.81 25.23 0.22
C SER A 117 7.40 26.47 0.90
N TYR A 118 6.55 27.42 1.32
CA TYR A 118 7.01 28.60 2.07
C TYR A 118 7.66 28.21 3.39
N ALA A 119 7.03 27.34 4.20
CA ALA A 119 7.59 26.91 5.48
C ALA A 119 8.94 26.20 5.33
N ASN A 120 9.12 25.41 4.27
CA ASN A 120 10.33 24.64 4.01
C ASN A 120 11.47 25.49 3.42
N THR A 121 11.15 26.44 2.53
CA THR A 121 12.17 27.15 1.74
C THR A 121 12.30 28.65 2.04
N GLY A 122 11.34 29.25 2.73
CA GLY A 122 11.25 30.69 2.93
C GLY A 122 10.88 31.48 1.67
N THR A 123 10.42 30.82 0.60
CA THR A 123 10.11 31.48 -0.69
C THR A 123 8.94 32.47 -0.56
N ALA A 124 9.24 33.77 -0.52
CA ALA A 124 8.25 34.83 -0.30
C ALA A 124 7.15 34.85 -1.38
N ALA A 125 7.48 34.56 -2.64
CA ALA A 125 6.49 34.53 -3.72
C ALA A 125 5.38 33.48 -3.51
N HIS A 126 5.72 32.33 -2.92
CA HIS A 126 4.72 31.30 -2.58
C HIS A 126 3.82 31.76 -1.45
N LYS A 127 4.37 32.45 -0.44
CA LYS A 127 3.56 33.06 0.62
C LYS A 127 2.60 34.11 0.04
N THR A 128 3.10 35.03 -0.79
CA THR A 128 2.27 36.07 -1.42
C THR A 128 1.13 35.46 -2.24
N LYS A 129 1.39 34.40 -3.02
CA LYS A 129 0.34 33.72 -3.78
C LYS A 129 -0.68 33.01 -2.87
N GLY A 130 -0.22 32.37 -1.79
CA GLY A 130 -1.09 31.76 -0.79
C GLY A 130 -1.99 32.80 -0.09
N ASP A 131 -1.41 33.90 0.36
CA ASP A 131 -2.13 35.02 0.97
C ASP A 131 -3.17 35.62 0.01
N TYR A 132 -2.81 35.77 -1.27
CA TYR A 132 -3.73 36.21 -2.31
C TYR A 132 -4.93 35.27 -2.46
N LEU A 133 -4.70 33.96 -2.59
CA LEU A 133 -5.76 32.96 -2.70
C LEU A 133 -6.68 33.01 -1.47
N VAL A 134 -6.13 33.10 -0.25
CA VAL A 134 -6.91 33.23 0.98
C VAL A 134 -7.79 34.48 0.94
N ALA A 135 -7.24 35.63 0.55
CA ALA A 135 -7.97 36.89 0.50
C ALA A 135 -9.11 36.85 -0.54
N GLU A 136 -8.89 36.25 -1.71
CA GLU A 136 -9.91 36.11 -2.75
C GLU A 136 -11.00 35.08 -2.36
N LEU A 137 -10.62 33.97 -1.73
CA LEU A 137 -11.58 33.02 -1.18
C LEU A 137 -12.42 33.63 -0.06
N ALA A 138 -11.85 34.48 0.78
CA ALA A 138 -12.58 35.21 1.81
C ALA A 138 -13.66 36.13 1.21
N LYS A 139 -13.40 36.76 0.05
CA LYS A 139 -14.40 37.54 -0.70
C LYS A 139 -15.52 36.67 -1.27
N CYS A 140 -15.20 35.43 -1.63
CA CYS A 140 -16.17 34.45 -2.15
C CYS A 140 -17.00 33.77 -1.04
N GLN A 141 -16.58 33.86 0.23
CA GLN A 141 -17.29 33.23 1.34
C GLN A 141 -18.62 33.93 1.61
N LYS A 142 -19.72 33.17 1.62
CA LYS A 142 -21.06 33.69 1.88
C LYS A 142 -21.23 34.07 3.36
N ALA A 143 -22.25 34.89 3.65
CA ALA A 143 -22.57 35.35 5.00
C ALA A 143 -22.75 34.19 6.00
N ASN A 144 -23.38 33.08 5.57
CA ASN A 144 -23.59 31.87 6.38
C ASN A 144 -22.32 31.01 6.59
N GLY A 145 -21.16 31.41 6.05
CA GLY A 145 -19.88 30.70 6.15
C GLY A 145 -19.58 29.73 5.00
N TYR A 146 -20.53 29.52 4.08
CA TYR A 146 -20.33 28.65 2.92
C TYR A 146 -19.25 29.16 1.97
N LEU A 147 -18.35 28.26 1.55
CA LEU A 147 -17.30 28.53 0.57
C LEU A 147 -17.03 27.27 -0.27
N SER A 148 -17.22 27.37 -1.58
CA SER A 148 -16.89 26.34 -2.57
C SER A 148 -16.93 26.93 -3.99
N ALA A 149 -16.39 26.22 -4.97
CA ALA A 149 -16.53 26.50 -6.40
C ALA A 149 -17.86 25.99 -7.01
N PHE A 150 -18.68 25.30 -6.22
CA PHE A 150 -19.99 24.79 -6.64
C PHE A 150 -21.12 25.28 -5.71
N PRO A 151 -22.39 25.28 -6.16
CA PRO A 151 -23.49 25.83 -5.38
C PRO A 151 -23.84 24.94 -4.18
N GLU A 152 -24.33 25.58 -3.13
CA GLU A 152 -24.71 24.92 -1.87
C GLU A 152 -25.78 23.82 -2.06
N SER A 153 -26.55 23.87 -3.16
CA SER A 153 -27.55 22.86 -3.54
C SER A 153 -26.97 21.47 -3.81
N PHE A 154 -25.65 21.34 -3.98
CA PHE A 154 -24.99 20.03 -4.06
C PHE A 154 -25.09 19.26 -2.74
N PHE A 155 -25.08 19.96 -1.61
CA PHE A 155 -25.31 19.33 -0.32
C PHE A 155 -26.79 19.01 -0.11
N ASP A 156 -27.73 19.79 -0.65
CA ASP A 156 -29.17 19.47 -0.61
C ASP A 156 -29.45 18.16 -1.37
N ARG A 157 -28.81 18.00 -2.54
CA ARG A 157 -28.82 16.74 -3.32
C ARG A 157 -28.27 15.58 -2.50
N LEU A 158 -27.10 15.75 -1.88
CA LEU A 158 -26.49 14.70 -1.05
C LEU A 158 -27.41 14.25 0.09
N GLU A 159 -27.99 15.20 0.81
CA GLU A 159 -28.83 14.93 1.99
C GLU A 159 -30.20 14.34 1.62
N SER A 160 -30.66 14.58 0.39
CA SER A 160 -31.87 13.95 -0.17
C SER A 160 -31.59 12.60 -0.87
N GLY A 161 -30.36 12.11 -0.81
CA GLY A 161 -29.95 10.84 -1.42
C GLY A 161 -29.82 10.87 -2.94
N GLN A 162 -29.76 12.06 -3.54
CA GLN A 162 -29.51 12.23 -4.97
C GLN A 162 -28.01 12.15 -5.27
N SER A 163 -27.68 11.58 -6.43
CA SER A 163 -26.28 11.48 -6.89
C SER A 163 -25.65 12.86 -6.99
N VAL A 164 -24.44 13.01 -6.45
CA VAL A 164 -23.57 14.19 -6.55
C VAL A 164 -22.15 13.77 -6.24
N TRP A 165 -21.17 14.32 -6.96
CA TRP A 165 -19.78 13.93 -6.78
C TRP A 165 -19.14 14.63 -5.56
N ALA A 166 -19.02 13.88 -4.45
CA ALA A 166 -18.13 14.13 -3.31
C ALA A 166 -18.00 15.59 -2.80
N PRO A 167 -19.11 16.30 -2.49
CA PRO A 167 -19.03 17.71 -2.10
C PRO A 167 -18.28 17.94 -0.78
N TYR A 168 -18.37 17.00 0.18
CA TYR A 168 -17.59 17.07 1.43
C TYR A 168 -16.09 16.83 1.22
N TYR A 169 -15.69 15.98 0.25
CA TYR A 169 -14.29 15.81 -0.11
C TYR A 169 -13.67 17.11 -0.60
N THR A 170 -14.39 17.84 -1.45
CA THR A 170 -13.90 19.10 -2.03
C THR A 170 -13.72 20.17 -0.96
N ILE A 171 -14.73 20.37 -0.09
CA ILE A 171 -14.59 21.35 0.98
C ILE A 171 -13.56 20.93 2.04
N HIS A 172 -13.34 19.62 2.27
CA HIS A 172 -12.23 19.15 3.08
C HIS A 172 -10.89 19.67 2.55
N LYS A 173 -10.62 19.61 1.24
CA LYS A 173 -9.36 20.12 0.68
C LYS A 173 -9.20 21.62 0.90
N ILE A 174 -10.27 22.38 0.69
CA ILE A 174 -10.27 23.83 0.91
C ILE A 174 -9.99 24.15 2.39
N MET A 175 -10.67 23.45 3.31
CA MET A 175 -10.47 23.62 4.75
C MET A 175 -9.05 23.24 5.18
N ALA A 176 -8.50 22.14 4.66
CA ALA A 176 -7.13 21.71 4.97
C ALA A 176 -6.11 22.74 4.49
N GLY A 177 -6.25 23.21 3.25
CA GLY A 177 -5.42 24.26 2.68
C GLY A 177 -5.45 25.57 3.48
N LEU A 178 -6.64 26.02 3.88
CA LEU A 178 -6.79 27.22 4.73
C LEU A 178 -6.16 27.02 6.11
N LEU A 179 -6.33 25.85 6.72
CA LEU A 179 -5.72 25.55 8.01
C LEU A 179 -4.19 25.52 7.91
N ASP A 180 -3.64 24.94 6.85
CA ASP A 180 -2.19 24.91 6.61
C ASP A 180 -1.61 26.30 6.35
N GLN A 181 -2.33 27.18 5.65
CA GLN A 181 -1.93 28.59 5.51
C GLN A 181 -1.84 29.31 6.85
N TYR A 182 -2.73 28.99 7.80
CA TYR A 182 -2.62 29.50 9.16
C TYR A 182 -1.44 28.88 9.92
N LEU A 183 -1.35 27.55 9.94
CA LEU A 183 -0.37 26.83 10.77
C LEU A 183 1.07 27.01 10.29
N LEU A 184 1.29 27.01 8.98
CA LEU A 184 2.63 26.98 8.37
C LEU A 184 3.06 28.34 7.81
N ALA A 185 2.12 29.16 7.33
CA ALA A 185 2.41 30.46 6.72
C ALA A 185 1.96 31.67 7.55
N GLY A 186 1.36 31.44 8.73
CA GLY A 186 0.98 32.50 9.67
C GLY A 186 -0.22 33.36 9.23
N ASN A 187 -1.02 32.91 8.26
CA ASN A 187 -2.14 33.70 7.74
C ASN A 187 -3.37 33.62 8.67
N ALA A 188 -3.59 34.67 9.49
CA ALA A 188 -4.72 34.75 10.42
C ALA A 188 -6.10 34.86 9.73
N GLN A 189 -6.15 35.44 8.53
CA GLN A 189 -7.40 35.49 7.76
C GLN A 189 -7.83 34.07 7.34
N ALA A 190 -6.88 33.21 7.00
CA ALA A 190 -7.15 31.82 6.65
C ALA A 190 -7.84 31.06 7.81
N LEU A 191 -7.40 31.29 9.05
CA LEU A 191 -8.06 30.74 10.25
C LEU A 191 -9.51 31.23 10.36
N THR A 192 -9.73 32.52 10.16
CA THR A 192 -11.08 33.11 10.21
C THR A 192 -12.01 32.47 9.16
N VAL A 193 -11.53 32.30 7.93
CA VAL A 193 -12.30 31.69 6.85
C VAL A 193 -12.64 30.22 7.18
N VAL A 194 -11.66 29.42 7.61
CA VAL A 194 -11.91 27.99 7.91
C VAL A 194 -12.79 27.78 9.13
N GLN A 195 -12.70 28.63 10.17
CA GLN A 195 -13.62 28.57 11.32
C GLN A 195 -15.07 28.83 10.89
N ARG A 196 -15.29 29.79 9.98
CA ARG A 196 -16.63 30.05 9.41
C ARG A 196 -17.13 28.89 8.54
N MET A 197 -16.25 28.24 7.78
CA MET A 197 -16.60 27.00 7.07
C MET A 197 -16.99 25.88 8.05
N ALA A 198 -16.22 25.68 9.12
CA ALA A 198 -16.52 24.68 10.14
C ALA A 198 -17.84 24.96 10.85
N ALA A 199 -18.15 26.23 11.15
CA ALA A 199 -19.45 26.63 11.71
C ALA A 199 -20.62 26.36 10.74
N TRP A 200 -20.41 26.58 9.43
CA TRP A 200 -21.38 26.21 8.41
C TRP A 200 -21.59 24.69 8.35
N VAL A 201 -20.51 23.88 8.33
CA VAL A 201 -20.60 22.41 8.37
C VAL A 201 -21.32 21.94 9.64
N ASN A 202 -21.01 22.52 10.80
CA ASN A 202 -21.67 22.20 12.06
C ASN A 202 -23.18 22.46 11.97
N THR A 203 -23.58 23.66 11.55
CA THR A 203 -24.99 24.05 11.41
C THR A 203 -25.73 23.09 10.46
N ARG A 204 -25.07 22.74 9.35
CA ARG A 204 -25.66 21.90 8.31
C ARG A 204 -25.79 20.44 8.73
N THR A 205 -24.80 19.89 9.42
CA THR A 205 -24.81 18.48 9.88
C THR A 205 -25.63 18.29 11.15
N ALA A 206 -25.74 19.30 12.02
CA ALA A 206 -26.47 19.21 13.28
C ALA A 206 -27.98 18.99 13.12
N ARG A 207 -28.57 19.38 11.97
CA ARG A 207 -30.00 19.14 11.69
C ARG A 207 -30.30 17.74 11.16
N LEU A 208 -29.28 16.97 10.80
CA LEU A 208 -29.46 15.62 10.25
C LEU A 208 -29.61 14.62 11.40
N THR A 209 -30.56 13.70 11.26
CA THR A 209 -30.60 12.51 12.12
C THR A 209 -29.35 11.65 11.87
N THR A 210 -28.99 10.78 12.83
CA THR A 210 -27.89 9.83 12.65
C THR A 210 -28.06 9.00 11.37
N ALA A 211 -29.27 8.54 11.06
CA ALA A 211 -29.54 7.76 9.86
C ALA A 211 -29.29 8.57 8.57
N GLN A 212 -29.74 9.84 8.52
CA GLN A 212 -29.47 10.73 7.39
C GLN A 212 -27.98 11.02 7.25
N MET A 213 -27.27 11.27 8.35
CA MET A 213 -25.82 11.48 8.31
C MET A 213 -25.11 10.24 7.76
N GLN A 214 -25.40 9.04 8.27
CA GLN A 214 -24.80 7.80 7.76
C GLN A 214 -25.14 7.52 6.28
N ALA A 215 -26.32 7.93 5.82
CA ALA A 215 -26.68 7.87 4.40
C ALA A 215 -25.82 8.84 3.56
N SER A 216 -25.63 10.08 4.01
CA SER A 216 -24.75 11.05 3.34
C SER A 216 -23.29 10.58 3.31
N LEU A 217 -22.82 9.89 4.35
CA LEU A 217 -21.44 9.36 4.44
C LEU A 217 -21.15 8.21 3.47
N GLN A 218 -22.15 7.69 2.73
CA GLN A 218 -21.91 6.76 1.62
C GLN A 218 -21.18 7.43 0.46
N THR A 219 -21.41 8.73 0.24
CA THR A 219 -20.64 9.55 -0.70
C THR A 219 -19.34 9.98 -0.05
N GLU A 220 -18.26 10.01 -0.83
CA GLU A 220 -16.93 10.39 -0.34
C GLU A 220 -16.92 11.79 0.32
N PHE A 221 -16.30 11.86 1.49
CA PHE A 221 -16.11 13.08 2.28
C PHE A 221 -14.64 13.36 2.62
N GLY A 222 -13.69 12.61 2.04
CA GLY A 222 -12.27 12.72 2.35
C GLY A 222 -11.97 12.69 3.86
N GLY A 223 -11.03 13.52 4.29
CA GLY A 223 -10.60 13.70 5.67
C GLY A 223 -11.34 14.82 6.40
N MET A 224 -12.65 15.00 6.18
CA MET A 224 -13.46 15.90 7.04
C MET A 224 -13.23 15.67 8.55
N PRO A 225 -13.23 14.42 9.08
CA PRO A 225 -12.91 14.21 10.49
C PRO A 225 -11.48 14.66 10.86
N GLU A 226 -10.49 14.42 9.98
CA GLU A 226 -9.11 14.86 10.19
C GLU A 226 -9.00 16.39 10.30
N VAL A 227 -9.50 17.13 9.31
CA VAL A 227 -9.34 18.60 9.27
C VAL A 227 -10.10 19.28 10.41
N LEU A 228 -11.27 18.77 10.79
CA LEU A 228 -12.04 19.29 11.92
C LEU A 228 -11.35 18.97 13.26
N ALA A 229 -10.83 17.76 13.45
CA ALA A 229 -10.03 17.43 14.63
C ALA A 229 -8.76 18.29 14.73
N ASN A 230 -8.08 18.55 13.61
CA ASN A 230 -6.91 19.44 13.57
C ASN A 230 -7.28 20.89 13.89
N LEU A 231 -8.41 21.39 13.36
CA LEU A 231 -8.92 22.72 13.70
C LEU A 231 -9.31 22.83 15.18
N TYR A 232 -9.88 21.77 15.76
CA TYR A 232 -10.12 21.70 17.20
C TYR A 232 -8.82 21.81 18.00
N GLN A 233 -7.75 21.10 17.61
CA GLN A 233 -6.46 21.23 18.29
C GLN A 233 -5.87 22.64 18.15
N ALA A 234 -6.08 23.29 17.01
CA ALA A 234 -5.61 24.65 16.77
C ALA A 234 -6.39 25.72 17.56
N THR A 235 -7.67 25.49 17.88
CA THR A 235 -8.57 26.54 18.40
C THR A 235 -9.16 26.26 19.78
N GLY A 236 -9.22 24.99 20.19
CA GLY A 236 -9.90 24.54 21.40
C GLY A 236 -11.43 24.48 21.32
N ASP A 237 -12.05 24.76 20.16
CA ASP A 237 -13.51 24.82 20.03
C ASP A 237 -14.15 23.41 19.98
N ALA A 238 -14.75 22.99 21.09
CA ALA A 238 -15.38 21.69 21.24
C ALA A 238 -16.55 21.43 20.26
N ALA A 239 -17.19 22.48 19.72
CA ALA A 239 -18.23 22.31 18.71
C ALA A 239 -17.65 21.77 17.39
N VAL A 240 -16.40 22.13 17.07
CA VAL A 240 -15.68 21.62 15.89
C VAL A 240 -15.38 20.13 16.05
N LEU A 241 -14.93 19.70 17.24
CA LEU A 241 -14.71 18.27 17.52
C LEU A 241 -16.02 17.46 17.44
N THR A 242 -17.10 17.99 18.03
CA THR A 242 -18.43 17.35 17.92
C THR A 242 -18.85 17.21 16.45
N THR A 243 -18.52 18.19 15.61
CA THR A 243 -18.78 18.13 14.17
C THR A 243 -17.91 17.07 13.49
N ALA A 244 -16.64 16.93 13.85
CA ALA A 244 -15.75 15.89 13.34
C ALA A 244 -16.35 14.49 13.55
N GLN A 245 -16.80 14.21 14.78
CA GLN A 245 -17.36 12.92 15.18
C GLN A 245 -18.69 12.59 14.47
N ARG A 246 -19.42 13.58 13.92
CA ARG A 246 -20.59 13.28 13.05
C ARG A 246 -20.19 12.60 11.74
N PHE A 247 -18.95 12.74 11.30
CA PHE A 247 -18.40 12.07 10.11
C PHE A 247 -17.90 10.64 10.39
N ASP A 248 -18.07 10.12 11.61
CA ASP A 248 -17.78 8.73 11.93
C ASP A 248 -18.66 7.78 11.12
N HIS A 249 -18.08 7.19 10.07
CA HIS A 249 -18.80 6.32 9.16
C HIS A 249 -18.85 4.89 9.72
N ALA A 250 -19.95 4.55 10.39
CA ALA A 250 -20.12 3.31 11.15
C ALA A 250 -19.89 2.05 10.31
N VAL A 251 -20.30 2.02 9.03
CA VAL A 251 -20.10 0.85 8.14
C VAL A 251 -18.63 0.55 7.84
N ILE A 252 -17.74 1.52 8.07
CA ILE A 252 -16.29 1.36 7.92
C ILE A 252 -15.64 1.16 9.28
N LEU A 253 -15.96 2.01 10.26
CA LEU A 253 -15.30 2.02 11.56
C LEU A 253 -15.70 0.83 12.44
N ASN A 254 -16.94 0.34 12.37
CA ASN A 254 -17.40 -0.75 13.22
C ASN A 254 -16.73 -2.10 12.88
N PRO A 255 -16.65 -2.54 11.61
CA PRO A 255 -15.89 -3.74 11.27
C PRO A 255 -14.44 -3.66 11.72
N LEU A 256 -13.77 -2.53 11.49
CA LEU A 256 -12.37 -2.34 11.89
C LEU A 256 -12.18 -2.38 13.40
N ALA A 257 -13.09 -1.77 14.17
CA ALA A 257 -13.06 -1.85 15.64
C ALA A 257 -13.27 -3.29 16.15
N ASN A 258 -14.03 -4.10 15.41
CA ASN A 258 -14.23 -5.52 15.68
C ASN A 258 -13.14 -6.41 15.07
N ARG A 259 -12.04 -5.82 14.55
CA ARG A 259 -10.94 -6.50 13.87
C ARG A 259 -11.40 -7.37 12.70
N GLN A 260 -12.29 -6.85 11.87
CA GLN A 260 -12.78 -7.49 10.66
C GLN A 260 -12.30 -6.73 9.43
N ASP A 261 -11.58 -7.42 8.54
CA ASP A 261 -11.25 -6.90 7.22
C ASP A 261 -12.47 -7.05 6.29
N GLN A 262 -13.11 -5.93 5.95
CA GLN A 262 -14.18 -5.86 4.96
C GLN A 262 -13.83 -4.79 3.90
N LEU A 263 -12.55 -4.63 3.57
CA LEU A 263 -12.11 -3.57 2.66
C LEU A 263 -12.36 -3.90 1.18
N ALA A 264 -12.38 -5.17 0.81
CA ALA A 264 -12.55 -5.61 -0.58
C ALA A 264 -13.79 -4.97 -1.24
N GLY A 265 -13.60 -4.41 -2.44
CA GLY A 265 -14.62 -3.70 -3.20
C GLY A 265 -14.86 -2.25 -2.77
N LYS A 266 -14.19 -1.74 -1.74
CA LYS A 266 -14.29 -0.33 -1.32
C LYS A 266 -13.22 0.52 -2.01
N HIS A 267 -13.58 1.73 -2.42
CA HIS A 267 -12.62 2.71 -2.95
C HIS A 267 -11.58 3.05 -1.89
N ALA A 268 -10.31 2.79 -2.16
CA ALA A 268 -9.24 2.84 -1.16
C ALA A 268 -8.99 4.26 -0.64
N ASN A 269 -8.79 5.22 -1.55
CA ASN A 269 -8.55 6.62 -1.20
C ASN A 269 -9.72 7.27 -0.43
N THR A 270 -10.95 6.79 -0.61
CA THR A 270 -12.09 7.24 0.21
C THR A 270 -11.97 6.73 1.65
N GLN A 271 -11.42 5.54 1.89
CA GLN A 271 -11.39 4.95 3.24
C GLN A 271 -10.22 5.47 4.09
N ILE A 272 -9.01 5.56 3.52
CA ILE A 272 -7.79 5.86 4.28
C ILE A 272 -7.90 7.21 5.04
N PRO A 273 -8.41 8.31 4.47
CA PRO A 273 -8.63 9.57 5.19
C PRO A 273 -9.61 9.48 6.36
N LYS A 274 -10.59 8.57 6.31
CA LYS A 274 -11.49 8.32 7.46
C LYS A 274 -10.71 7.76 8.64
N ILE A 275 -9.73 6.90 8.35
CA ILE A 275 -8.86 6.28 9.35
C ILE A 275 -7.82 7.26 9.89
N ILE A 276 -7.32 8.18 9.05
CA ILE A 276 -6.55 9.33 9.52
C ILE A 276 -7.41 10.18 10.47
N GLY A 277 -8.68 10.40 10.12
CA GLY A 277 -9.66 11.03 11.02
C GLY A 277 -9.74 10.34 12.38
N ALA A 278 -9.90 9.02 12.39
CA ALA A 278 -9.93 8.24 13.63
C ALA A 278 -8.68 8.50 14.51
N ILE A 279 -7.46 8.33 14.00
CA ILE A 279 -6.26 8.57 14.84
C ILE A 279 -6.15 10.03 15.31
N ARG A 280 -6.61 11.01 14.53
CA ARG A 280 -6.69 12.41 14.99
C ARG A 280 -7.76 12.63 16.07
N GLU A 281 -8.88 11.92 16.02
CA GLU A 281 -9.89 11.94 17.09
C GLU A 281 -9.39 11.23 18.37
N TYR A 282 -8.55 10.19 18.25
CA TYR A 282 -7.81 9.65 19.39
C TYR A 282 -6.90 10.72 20.00
N HIS A 283 -6.13 11.45 19.20
CA HIS A 283 -5.30 12.55 19.72
C HIS A 283 -6.11 13.68 20.36
N ALA A 284 -7.33 13.92 19.89
CA ALA A 284 -8.23 14.91 20.48
C ALA A 284 -8.86 14.46 21.80
N THR A 285 -9.16 13.17 21.96
CA THR A 285 -10.05 12.67 23.03
C THR A 285 -9.46 11.62 23.96
N GLY A 286 -8.41 10.91 23.55
CA GLY A 286 -7.91 9.70 24.22
C GLY A 286 -8.79 8.46 24.10
N THR A 287 -9.83 8.49 23.26
CA THR A 287 -10.75 7.36 23.08
C THR A 287 -10.07 6.21 22.34
N GLN A 288 -9.76 5.13 23.07
CA GLN A 288 -8.94 4.00 22.60
C GLN A 288 -9.47 3.34 21.31
N ARG A 289 -10.80 3.28 21.15
CA ARG A 289 -11.46 2.74 19.96
C ARG A 289 -10.84 3.26 18.65
N TYR A 290 -10.59 4.57 18.57
CA TYR A 290 -10.08 5.17 17.33
C TYR A 290 -8.63 4.78 17.03
N ARG A 291 -7.77 4.70 18.06
CA ARG A 291 -6.40 4.22 17.91
C ARG A 291 -6.38 2.77 17.44
N ASP A 292 -7.22 1.93 18.05
CA ASP A 292 -7.27 0.50 17.74
C ASP A 292 -7.78 0.27 16.30
N ILE A 293 -8.78 1.04 15.84
CA ILE A 293 -9.22 1.07 14.43
C ILE A 293 -8.06 1.42 13.51
N ALA A 294 -7.37 2.53 13.80
CA ALA A 294 -6.30 3.04 12.93
C ALA A 294 -5.11 2.07 12.84
N THR A 295 -4.73 1.49 13.96
CA THR A 295 -3.65 0.49 14.05
C THR A 295 -4.03 -0.77 13.27
N TYR A 296 -5.23 -1.33 13.52
CA TYR A 296 -5.68 -2.54 12.84
C TYR A 296 -5.81 -2.33 11.32
N PHE A 297 -6.37 -1.21 10.87
CA PHE A 297 -6.45 -0.87 9.45
C PHE A 297 -5.06 -0.81 8.79
N TRP A 298 -4.10 -0.16 9.45
CA TRP A 298 -2.74 -0.06 8.92
C TRP A 298 -2.09 -1.44 8.79
N ASP A 299 -2.20 -2.29 9.82
CA ASP A 299 -1.62 -3.64 9.84
C ASP A 299 -2.21 -4.50 8.69
N ILE A 300 -3.53 -4.52 8.49
CA ILE A 300 -4.15 -5.34 7.44
C ILE A 300 -3.87 -4.82 6.03
N VAL A 301 -3.83 -3.49 5.82
CA VAL A 301 -3.58 -2.93 4.49
C VAL A 301 -2.16 -3.28 4.05
N LEU A 302 -1.17 -3.10 4.92
CA LEU A 302 0.21 -3.46 4.60
C LEU A 302 0.39 -4.95 4.35
N ALA A 303 -0.20 -5.78 5.21
CA ALA A 303 0.02 -7.22 5.15
C ALA A 303 -0.68 -7.88 3.96
N ARG A 304 -1.87 -7.37 3.56
CA ARG A 304 -2.78 -8.11 2.68
C ARG A 304 -3.24 -7.34 1.45
N HIS A 305 -3.06 -6.02 1.40
CA HIS A 305 -3.59 -5.18 0.31
C HIS A 305 -2.53 -4.34 -0.40
N SER A 306 -1.26 -4.40 0.03
CA SER A 306 -0.16 -3.62 -0.53
C SER A 306 0.69 -4.41 -1.52
N TYR A 307 1.04 -3.77 -2.62
CA TYR A 307 2.01 -4.25 -3.61
C TYR A 307 3.45 -3.99 -3.13
N VAL A 308 4.44 -4.55 -3.86
CA VAL A 308 5.87 -4.44 -3.51
C VAL A 308 6.38 -2.99 -3.46
N ILE A 309 5.71 -2.07 -4.15
CA ILE A 309 6.08 -0.65 -4.14
C ILE A 309 5.51 0.13 -2.94
N GLY A 310 4.71 -0.53 -2.08
CA GLY A 310 4.05 0.07 -0.91
C GLY A 310 2.63 0.59 -1.17
N GLY A 311 2.27 0.84 -2.43
CA GLY A 311 0.91 1.22 -2.84
C GLY A 311 -0.10 0.09 -2.74
N ASN A 312 -1.38 0.44 -2.87
CA ASN A 312 -2.50 -0.49 -2.81
C ASN A 312 -3.59 -0.09 -3.83
N SER A 313 -4.60 -0.96 -3.95
CA SER A 313 -5.73 -0.87 -4.90
C SER A 313 -5.39 -1.18 -6.36
N ASN A 314 -6.44 -1.58 -7.09
CA ASN A 314 -6.45 -1.70 -8.54
C ASN A 314 -7.74 -1.04 -9.05
N GLY A 315 -7.62 -0.08 -9.97
CA GLY A 315 -8.73 0.75 -10.42
C GLY A 315 -9.34 1.57 -9.28
N GLU A 316 -8.53 1.96 -8.28
CA GLU A 316 -8.92 2.72 -7.06
C GLU A 316 -9.61 1.91 -5.96
N TYR A 317 -9.96 0.64 -6.21
CA TYR A 317 -10.64 -0.20 -5.23
C TYR A 317 -9.69 -1.20 -4.57
N PHE A 318 -9.85 -1.39 -3.26
CA PHE A 318 -9.28 -2.53 -2.58
C PHE A 318 -9.80 -3.82 -3.21
N GLN A 319 -8.88 -4.74 -3.51
CA GLN A 319 -9.23 -6.04 -4.05
C GLN A 319 -9.45 -7.03 -2.90
N GLN A 320 -9.68 -8.31 -3.24
CA GLN A 320 -9.67 -9.34 -2.20
C GLN A 320 -8.30 -9.32 -1.48
N PRO A 321 -8.27 -9.56 -0.16
CA PRO A 321 -7.02 -9.64 0.56
C PRO A 321 -6.14 -10.72 -0.08
N ASP A 322 -4.83 -10.47 -0.10
CA ASP A 322 -3.80 -11.33 -0.67
C ASP A 322 -3.85 -11.50 -2.21
N ALA A 323 -4.73 -10.76 -2.92
CA ALA A 323 -4.82 -10.78 -4.38
C ALA A 323 -3.90 -9.73 -5.02
N ILE A 324 -2.61 -10.07 -5.21
CA ILE A 324 -1.59 -9.15 -5.75
C ILE A 324 -1.24 -9.48 -7.21
N ALA A 325 -0.75 -10.69 -7.51
CA ALA A 325 -0.36 -11.07 -8.87
C ALA A 325 -1.54 -11.10 -9.83
N SER A 326 -2.71 -11.55 -9.35
CA SER A 326 -3.95 -11.59 -10.12
C SER A 326 -4.52 -10.20 -10.44
N GLN A 327 -4.00 -9.14 -9.82
CA GLN A 327 -4.51 -7.77 -9.91
C GLN A 327 -3.50 -6.79 -10.53
N LEU A 328 -2.45 -7.30 -11.20
CA LEU A 328 -1.49 -6.46 -11.91
C LEU A 328 -2.12 -5.88 -13.19
N SER A 329 -2.21 -4.55 -13.27
CA SER A 329 -2.89 -3.83 -14.36
C SER A 329 -2.21 -2.48 -14.67
N ASP A 330 -2.79 -1.72 -15.60
CA ASP A 330 -2.44 -0.31 -15.85
C ASP A 330 -2.98 0.65 -14.78
N THR A 331 -3.98 0.23 -14.01
CA THR A 331 -4.65 1.06 -13.01
C THR A 331 -4.30 0.63 -11.59
N THR A 332 -3.21 -0.11 -11.43
CA THR A 332 -2.68 -0.50 -10.12
C THR A 332 -2.14 0.73 -9.39
N CYS A 333 -2.31 0.77 -8.07
CA CYS A 333 -1.66 1.75 -7.19
C CYS A 333 -1.90 3.22 -7.57
N GLU A 334 -3.12 3.74 -7.30
CA GLU A 334 -3.37 5.19 -7.17
C GLU A 334 -2.41 5.77 -6.10
N VAL A 335 -1.76 6.91 -6.38
CA VAL A 335 -0.71 7.44 -5.48
C VAL A 335 -1.30 8.17 -4.27
N CYS A 336 -2.52 8.69 -4.34
CA CYS A 336 -3.23 9.28 -3.20
C CYS A 336 -3.39 8.29 -2.05
N ASN A 337 -3.59 7.00 -2.36
CA ASN A 337 -3.65 5.94 -1.36
C ASN A 337 -2.36 5.92 -0.54
N THR A 338 -1.23 5.98 -1.24
CA THR A 338 0.10 5.95 -0.63
C THR A 338 0.37 7.23 0.14
N TYR A 339 0.04 8.40 -0.41
CA TYR A 339 0.09 9.67 0.30
C TYR A 339 -0.63 9.62 1.65
N ASN A 340 -1.86 9.08 1.65
CA ASN A 340 -2.66 8.97 2.87
C ASN A 340 -2.16 7.87 3.82
N MET A 341 -1.64 6.75 3.31
CA MET A 341 -1.00 5.73 4.15
C MET A 341 0.28 6.23 4.81
N LEU A 342 1.07 7.07 4.12
CA LEU A 342 2.24 7.75 4.71
C LEU A 342 1.80 8.71 5.83
N LYS A 343 0.74 9.48 5.64
CA LYS A 343 0.16 10.32 6.70
C LYS A 343 -0.29 9.49 7.91
N LEU A 344 -1.00 8.38 7.67
CA LEU A 344 -1.48 7.49 8.73
C LEU A 344 -0.32 6.89 9.52
N GLY A 345 0.69 6.34 8.83
CA GLY A 345 1.87 5.74 9.46
C GLY A 345 2.62 6.72 10.38
N ARG A 346 2.71 8.00 9.99
CA ARG A 346 3.31 9.04 10.86
C ARG A 346 2.50 9.26 12.13
N GLN A 347 1.18 9.41 12.03
CA GLN A 347 0.33 9.61 13.21
C GLN A 347 0.41 8.42 14.17
N LEU A 348 0.48 7.20 13.64
CA LEU A 348 0.69 5.99 14.44
C LEU A 348 2.07 5.97 15.09
N PHE A 349 3.14 6.34 14.37
CA PHE A 349 4.48 6.43 14.97
C PHE A 349 4.58 7.49 16.06
N PHE A 350 3.90 8.64 15.90
CA PHE A 350 3.83 9.66 16.95
C PHE A 350 3.20 9.12 18.24
N THR A 351 2.28 8.16 18.12
CA THR A 351 1.62 7.48 19.24
C THR A 351 2.46 6.33 19.81
N ASP A 352 3.03 5.49 18.95
CA ASP A 352 3.82 4.33 19.32
C ASP A 352 5.16 4.31 18.54
N PRO A 353 6.19 5.00 19.05
CA PRO A 353 7.49 5.07 18.41
C PRO A 353 8.34 3.79 18.60
N THR A 354 7.80 2.75 19.23
CA THR A 354 8.51 1.46 19.37
C THR A 354 8.42 0.62 18.09
N ARG A 355 7.42 0.89 17.25
CA ARG A 355 7.15 0.25 15.97
C ARG A 355 7.94 0.90 14.84
N ALA A 356 9.16 0.39 14.58
CA ALA A 356 10.01 0.87 13.49
C ALA A 356 9.45 0.59 12.10
N ASP A 357 8.55 -0.40 11.98
CA ASP A 357 7.91 -0.80 10.73
C ASP A 357 7.01 0.28 10.12
N TYR A 358 6.52 1.25 10.91
CA TYR A 358 5.89 2.45 10.38
C TYR A 358 6.83 3.23 9.45
N LEU A 359 8.11 3.33 9.81
CA LEU A 359 9.12 4.06 9.02
C LEU A 359 9.78 3.18 7.96
N ASP A 360 9.84 1.86 8.15
CA ASP A 360 10.21 0.94 7.07
C ASP A 360 9.20 1.00 5.92
N TYR A 361 7.90 1.03 6.24
CA TYR A 361 6.87 1.28 5.23
C TYR A 361 7.00 2.67 4.62
N TYR A 362 7.25 3.69 5.44
CA TYR A 362 7.41 5.06 4.94
C TYR A 362 8.52 5.13 3.89
N GLU A 363 9.69 4.56 4.19
CA GLU A 363 10.80 4.42 3.25
C GLU A 363 10.39 3.64 1.98
N LYS A 364 9.80 2.45 2.15
CA LYS A 364 9.37 1.58 1.03
C LYS A 364 8.48 2.34 0.06
N ALA A 365 7.42 2.97 0.54
CA ALA A 365 6.43 3.61 -0.32
C ALA A 365 6.91 4.97 -0.86
N LEU A 366 7.69 5.70 -0.07
CA LEU A 366 8.29 6.96 -0.47
C LEU A 366 9.25 6.76 -1.66
N PHE A 367 10.20 5.84 -1.54
CA PHE A 367 11.16 5.59 -2.61
C PHE A 367 10.51 4.93 -3.82
N ASN A 368 9.68 3.90 -3.62
CA ASN A 368 9.27 3.04 -4.72
C ASN A 368 8.01 3.48 -5.47
N GLN A 369 7.26 4.45 -4.94
CA GLN A 369 6.08 4.99 -5.61
C GLN A 369 6.09 6.52 -5.65
N VAL A 370 6.15 7.20 -4.50
CA VAL A 370 5.98 8.66 -4.43
C VAL A 370 7.11 9.39 -5.16
N LEU A 371 8.37 9.00 -4.92
CA LEU A 371 9.52 9.65 -5.56
C LEU A 371 9.47 9.51 -7.09
N GLY A 372 9.09 8.32 -7.57
CA GLY A 372 8.98 7.98 -8.99
C GLY A 372 7.68 8.39 -9.67
N GLN A 373 6.78 9.07 -8.95
CA GLN A 373 5.51 9.60 -9.46
C GLN A 373 5.74 10.81 -10.38
N GLN A 374 6.73 11.65 -10.06
CA GLN A 374 6.96 12.89 -10.78
C GLN A 374 7.84 12.67 -12.02
N ASP A 375 7.45 13.25 -13.14
CA ASP A 375 8.24 13.27 -14.36
C ASP A 375 9.51 14.11 -14.18
N PRO A 376 10.72 13.51 -14.25
CA PRO A 376 11.96 14.26 -14.11
C PRO A 376 12.25 15.18 -15.31
N GLN A 377 11.60 14.97 -16.47
CA GLN A 377 11.77 15.77 -17.69
C GLN A 377 10.80 16.97 -17.77
N SER A 378 9.77 17.00 -16.92
CA SER A 378 8.82 18.12 -16.89
C SER A 378 9.39 19.30 -16.11
N ALA A 379 9.38 20.48 -16.72
CA ALA A 379 9.74 21.74 -16.05
C ALA A 379 8.83 22.07 -14.85
N HIS A 380 7.61 21.53 -14.87
CA HIS A 380 6.58 21.74 -13.84
C HIS A 380 6.32 20.47 -13.00
N GLY A 381 7.08 19.40 -13.21
CA GLY A 381 6.98 18.19 -12.40
C GLY A 381 5.60 17.54 -12.45
N PHE A 382 5.10 17.26 -13.65
CA PHE A 382 3.87 16.49 -13.85
C PHE A 382 3.93 15.13 -13.15
N VAL A 383 2.79 14.64 -12.68
CA VAL A 383 2.71 13.46 -11.82
C VAL A 383 1.83 12.38 -12.42
N THR A 384 2.11 11.12 -12.08
CA THR A 384 1.25 9.99 -12.43
C THR A 384 0.04 9.87 -11.50
N TYR A 385 -1.09 9.42 -12.02
CA TYR A 385 -2.25 9.00 -11.23
C TYR A 385 -2.10 7.57 -10.72
N TYR A 386 -2.08 6.61 -11.66
CA TYR A 386 -1.78 5.20 -11.37
C TYR A 386 -0.30 4.90 -11.57
N THR A 387 0.17 3.86 -10.88
CA THR A 387 1.50 3.28 -11.10
C THR A 387 1.32 1.86 -11.67
N PRO A 388 1.27 1.70 -13.00
CA PRO A 388 1.07 0.40 -13.65
C PRO A 388 2.03 -0.68 -13.12
N LEU A 389 1.52 -1.84 -12.74
CA LEU A 389 2.37 -2.97 -12.29
C LEU A 389 2.25 -4.21 -13.18
N ARG A 390 1.42 -4.18 -14.23
CA ARG A 390 1.43 -5.22 -15.27
C ARG A 390 2.73 -5.26 -16.05
N ALA A 391 3.00 -6.37 -16.71
CA ALA A 391 4.10 -6.48 -17.67
C ALA A 391 3.94 -5.42 -18.78
N GLY A 392 5.00 -4.66 -19.04
CA GLY A 392 5.01 -3.61 -20.05
C GLY A 392 4.16 -2.40 -19.66
N GLY A 393 3.99 -2.18 -18.35
CA GLY A 393 3.37 -0.96 -17.83
C GLY A 393 4.16 0.27 -18.23
N HIS A 394 3.47 1.41 -18.35
CA HIS A 394 4.05 2.69 -18.77
C HIS A 394 3.41 3.83 -17.98
N LYS A 395 4.23 4.67 -17.34
CA LYS A 395 3.75 5.83 -16.56
C LYS A 395 3.21 6.91 -17.48
N THR A 396 2.00 7.41 -17.20
CA THR A 396 1.42 8.60 -17.85
C THR A 396 1.39 9.74 -16.85
N TYR A 397 1.64 10.96 -17.30
CA TYR A 397 1.77 12.13 -16.43
C TYR A 397 0.69 13.16 -16.71
N SER A 398 0.37 13.95 -15.68
CA SER A 398 -0.53 15.09 -15.74
C SER A 398 -0.02 16.20 -16.68
N ASN A 399 -0.77 17.29 -16.77
CA ASN A 399 -0.40 18.49 -17.52
C ASN A 399 -0.85 19.76 -16.78
N ASP A 400 -0.51 20.92 -17.34
CA ASP A 400 -0.64 22.21 -16.64
C ASP A 400 -2.06 22.61 -16.24
N TYR A 401 -3.04 22.45 -17.13
CA TYR A 401 -4.36 23.08 -16.99
C TYR A 401 -5.56 22.20 -17.39
N ASN A 402 -5.34 20.98 -17.89
CA ASN A 402 -6.41 20.07 -18.32
C ASN A 402 -6.47 18.78 -17.49
N ASP A 403 -5.53 18.58 -16.57
CA ASP A 403 -5.49 17.43 -15.67
C ASP A 403 -5.34 17.90 -14.21
N PHE A 404 -6.44 17.81 -13.47
CA PHE A 404 -6.57 18.21 -12.07
C PHE A 404 -7.11 17.05 -11.25
N THR A 405 -6.56 15.87 -11.50
CA THR A 405 -6.90 14.67 -10.72
C THR A 405 -6.56 14.82 -9.22
N CYS A 406 -7.11 13.95 -8.38
CA CYS A 406 -6.76 13.92 -6.95
C CYS A 406 -5.24 13.74 -6.72
N ASP A 407 -4.59 12.90 -7.54
CA ASP A 407 -3.13 12.66 -7.49
C ASP A 407 -2.28 13.86 -7.90
N HIS A 408 -2.81 14.74 -8.74
CA HIS A 408 -2.17 16.03 -8.97
C HIS A 408 -2.16 16.86 -7.69
N GLY A 409 -3.29 16.89 -6.96
CA GLY A 409 -3.40 17.52 -5.65
C GLY A 409 -2.44 16.95 -4.61
N SER A 410 -2.49 15.64 -4.35
CA SER A 410 -1.59 14.98 -3.39
C SER A 410 -0.12 15.03 -3.81
N GLY A 411 0.15 15.04 -5.12
CA GLY A 411 1.49 15.19 -5.69
C GLY A 411 2.12 16.54 -5.33
N MET A 412 1.36 17.64 -5.42
CA MET A 412 1.85 18.96 -4.98
C MET A 412 2.24 18.98 -3.50
N GLU A 413 1.42 18.36 -2.64
CA GLU A 413 1.69 18.30 -1.19
C GLU A 413 2.85 17.35 -0.85
N SER A 414 2.92 16.18 -1.50
CA SER A 414 3.99 15.21 -1.25
C SER A 414 5.36 15.80 -1.55
N ASN A 415 5.49 16.47 -2.70
CA ASN A 415 6.75 16.98 -3.19
C ASN A 415 7.28 18.19 -2.40
N THR A 416 6.43 18.90 -1.65
CA THR A 416 6.83 20.08 -0.89
C THR A 416 7.23 19.79 0.56
N LYS A 417 7.01 18.55 1.03
CA LYS A 417 7.19 18.19 2.45
C LYS A 417 8.14 17.02 2.73
N TYR A 418 8.94 16.56 1.78
CA TYR A 418 9.88 15.44 1.98
C TYR A 418 10.79 15.54 3.22
N ALA A 419 11.05 16.75 3.71
CA ALA A 419 11.86 17.00 4.90
C ALA A 419 11.16 16.61 6.23
N ASP A 420 9.83 16.54 6.27
CA ASP A 420 9.02 16.52 7.49
C ASP A 420 9.04 15.21 8.28
N THR A 421 9.69 14.18 7.73
CA THR A 421 9.74 12.81 8.29
C THR A 421 11.18 12.30 8.44
N ILE A 422 12.18 13.07 7.98
CA ILE A 422 13.60 12.68 8.09
C ILE A 422 14.00 12.54 9.55
N TYR A 423 13.61 13.52 10.36
CA TYR A 423 13.91 13.57 11.79
C TYR A 423 12.64 13.80 12.59
N PHE A 424 12.57 13.21 13.78
CA PHE A 424 11.60 13.56 14.82
C PHE A 424 12.32 13.77 16.17
N PHE A 425 11.62 14.31 17.16
CA PHE A 425 12.19 14.49 18.50
C PHE A 425 11.21 14.15 19.63
N SER A 426 11.77 13.86 20.80
CA SER A 426 11.05 13.74 22.06
C SER A 426 11.94 14.20 23.21
N GLY A 427 11.66 15.39 23.76
CA GLY A 427 12.56 16.05 24.73
C GLY A 427 13.96 16.20 24.14
N GLU A 428 14.95 15.52 24.73
CA GLU A 428 16.34 15.52 24.29
C GLU A 428 16.69 14.38 23.32
N THR A 429 15.71 13.55 22.94
CA THR A 429 15.89 12.43 22.01
C THR A 429 15.73 12.92 20.57
N LEU A 430 16.69 12.58 19.69
CA LEU A 430 16.61 12.81 18.25
C LEU A 430 16.41 11.47 17.53
N TYR A 431 15.32 11.33 16.79
CA TYR A 431 15.06 10.20 15.91
C TYR A 431 15.55 10.52 14.51
N VAL A 432 16.38 9.65 13.94
CA VAL A 432 16.82 9.69 12.54
C VAL A 432 16.12 8.56 11.80
N ASN A 433 15.09 8.91 11.03
CA ASN A 433 14.18 7.94 10.42
C ASN A 433 14.56 7.64 8.96
N LEU A 434 14.85 8.67 8.17
CA LEU A 434 15.12 8.54 6.74
C LEU A 434 16.54 8.97 6.40
N PHE A 435 17.18 8.24 5.48
CA PHE A 435 18.54 8.51 5.04
C PHE A 435 18.52 9.37 3.78
N ILE A 436 18.16 10.65 3.97
CA ILE A 436 18.04 11.65 2.91
C ILE A 436 18.98 12.81 3.23
N ALA A 437 19.78 13.22 2.25
CA ALA A 437 20.75 14.30 2.40
C ALA A 437 20.05 15.58 2.89
N SER A 438 20.43 16.05 4.07
CA SER A 438 19.70 17.12 4.77
C SER A 438 20.54 17.81 5.85
N GLN A 439 20.09 19.00 6.25
CA GLN A 439 20.59 19.73 7.41
C GLN A 439 19.43 19.99 8.36
N LEU A 440 19.53 19.47 9.59
CA LEU A 440 18.67 19.82 10.70
C LEU A 440 19.28 21.01 11.47
N ASN A 441 18.47 22.02 11.77
CA ASN A 441 18.77 23.08 12.72
C ASN A 441 17.77 22.98 13.89
N TRP A 442 18.17 22.33 14.97
CA TRP A 442 17.37 22.17 16.17
C TRP A 442 17.42 23.44 17.02
N ALA A 443 16.67 24.46 16.59
CA ALA A 443 16.73 25.81 17.13
C ALA A 443 16.52 25.86 18.66
N ALA A 444 15.57 25.07 19.18
CA ALA A 444 15.27 25.01 20.62
C ALA A 444 16.45 24.54 21.49
N ARG A 445 17.45 23.89 20.90
CA ARG A 445 18.65 23.41 21.59
C ARG A 445 19.94 24.08 21.11
N GLY A 446 19.87 24.91 20.07
CA GLY A 446 21.06 25.49 19.44
C GLY A 446 22.00 24.46 18.83
N ILE A 447 21.48 23.33 18.34
CA ILE A 447 22.28 22.22 17.78
C ILE A 447 21.95 22.05 16.30
N SER A 448 22.97 21.87 15.47
CA SER A 448 22.82 21.58 14.04
C SER A 448 23.40 20.22 13.70
N VAL A 449 22.66 19.42 12.92
CA VAL A 449 23.06 18.08 12.47
C VAL A 449 22.98 18.01 10.95
N ARG A 450 24.08 17.69 10.30
CA ARG A 450 24.14 17.47 8.84
C ARG A 450 24.13 15.98 8.55
N GLN A 451 23.33 15.56 7.59
CA GLN A 451 23.32 14.21 7.03
C GLN A 451 23.84 14.23 5.59
N ASP A 452 25.02 13.64 5.39
CA ASP A 452 25.66 13.47 4.08
C ASP A 452 25.46 12.03 3.60
N THR A 453 24.76 11.88 2.48
CA THR A 453 24.49 10.58 1.88
C THR A 453 24.05 10.73 0.42
N THR A 454 24.32 9.71 -0.38
CA THR A 454 23.69 9.50 -1.70
C THR A 454 22.77 8.28 -1.68
N PHE A 455 22.34 7.82 -0.50
CA PHE A 455 21.41 6.70 -0.37
C PHE A 455 20.16 6.92 -1.26
N PRO A 456 19.72 5.89 -2.01
CA PRO A 456 20.17 4.49 -1.97
C PRO A 456 21.40 4.13 -2.80
N GLU A 457 21.97 5.02 -3.60
CA GLU A 457 23.12 4.76 -4.48
C GLU A 457 24.36 4.34 -3.70
N GLN A 458 24.49 4.90 -2.50
CA GLN A 458 25.43 4.46 -1.48
C GLN A 458 24.67 3.85 -0.30
N ALA A 459 25.09 2.65 0.10
CA ALA A 459 24.52 1.89 1.21
C ALA A 459 24.97 2.42 2.60
N SER A 460 25.08 3.75 2.77
CA SER A 460 25.51 4.37 4.03
C SER A 460 25.11 5.84 4.14
N THR A 461 25.08 6.35 5.36
CA THR A 461 24.89 7.77 5.67
C THR A 461 25.87 8.23 6.75
N ARG A 462 26.26 9.50 6.72
CA ARG A 462 27.04 10.14 7.78
C ARG A 462 26.27 11.28 8.39
N LEU A 463 26.10 11.24 9.71
CA LEU A 463 25.63 12.37 10.51
C LEU A 463 26.83 13.11 11.09
N THR A 464 26.81 14.44 11.07
CA THR A 464 27.83 15.30 11.68
C THR A 464 27.15 16.37 12.52
N ILE A 465 27.58 16.54 13.77
CA ILE A 465 27.17 17.71 14.57
C ILE A 465 27.94 18.91 14.06
N THR A 466 27.27 19.82 13.36
CA THR A 466 27.92 20.95 12.68
C THR A 466 27.97 22.23 13.51
N ALA A 467 27.11 22.36 14.52
CA ALA A 467 27.14 23.47 15.46
C ALA A 467 26.49 23.08 16.80
N GLY A 468 26.93 23.74 17.88
CA GLY A 468 26.44 23.50 19.23
C GLY A 468 27.01 22.23 19.87
N GLY A 469 26.29 21.73 20.87
CA GLY A 469 26.63 20.53 21.62
C GLY A 469 25.73 20.34 22.83
N GLY A 470 25.74 19.16 23.42
CA GLY A 470 24.90 18.81 24.56
C GLY A 470 24.50 17.35 24.58
N HIS A 471 23.76 16.98 25.62
CA HIS A 471 23.24 15.62 25.78
C HIS A 471 22.16 15.32 24.72
N ILE A 472 22.33 14.27 23.91
CA ILE A 472 21.29 13.81 22.97
C ILE A 472 21.25 12.29 23.03
N ALA A 473 20.07 11.74 23.27
CA ALA A 473 19.77 10.34 22.97
C ALA A 473 19.47 10.22 21.47
N LEU A 474 20.47 9.85 20.68
CA LEU A 474 20.34 9.71 19.23
C LEU A 474 19.79 8.33 18.89
N LYS A 475 18.57 8.26 18.37
CA LYS A 475 17.90 7.05 17.91
C LYS A 475 18.01 6.94 16.39
N ILE A 476 18.77 5.96 15.91
CA ILE A 476 18.99 5.72 14.49
C ILE A 476 18.18 4.50 14.07
N ARG A 477 17.27 4.66 13.11
CA ARG A 477 16.53 3.52 12.56
C ARG A 477 17.51 2.54 11.92
N ILE A 478 17.36 1.25 12.21
CA ILE A 478 18.02 0.18 11.47
C ILE A 478 16.92 -0.51 10.66
N PRO A 479 16.83 -0.28 9.33
CA PRO A 479 15.77 -0.85 8.51
C PRO A 479 15.70 -2.38 8.63
N SER A 480 14.50 -2.97 8.60
CA SER A 480 14.31 -4.42 8.67
C SER A 480 15.05 -5.22 7.59
N TRP A 481 15.32 -4.61 6.43
CA TRP A 481 16.05 -5.25 5.34
C TRP A 481 17.59 -5.22 5.50
N ALA A 482 18.13 -4.40 6.42
CA ALA A 482 19.57 -4.11 6.50
C ALA A 482 20.33 -5.05 7.44
N SER A 483 20.35 -6.35 7.12
CA SER A 483 21.11 -7.33 7.91
C SER A 483 22.62 -7.01 7.91
N GLY A 484 23.25 -7.05 9.08
CA GLY A 484 24.67 -6.69 9.24
C GLY A 484 24.95 -5.19 9.27
N ALA A 485 23.92 -4.35 9.47
CA ALA A 485 24.10 -2.92 9.67
C ALA A 485 25.13 -2.61 10.77
N GLN A 486 25.89 -1.55 10.55
CA GLN A 486 26.91 -1.09 11.49
C GLN A 486 26.80 0.39 11.72
N VAL A 487 26.88 0.81 12.98
CA VAL A 487 26.93 2.21 13.37
C VAL A 487 28.23 2.49 14.10
N ARG A 488 28.93 3.56 13.72
CA ARG A 488 30.17 4.01 14.34
C ARG A 488 30.03 5.44 14.82
N VAL A 489 30.50 5.72 16.04
CA VAL A 489 30.59 7.06 16.59
C VAL A 489 32.05 7.44 16.67
N ASN A 490 32.46 8.49 15.96
CA ASN A 490 33.88 8.91 15.87
C ASN A 490 34.81 7.72 15.52
N GLY A 491 34.37 6.85 14.61
CA GLY A 491 35.10 5.63 14.18
C GLY A 491 34.88 4.37 15.04
N ALA A 492 34.39 4.50 16.27
CA ALA A 492 34.17 3.39 17.20
C ALA A 492 32.81 2.69 16.98
N VAL A 493 32.83 1.38 16.75
CA VAL A 493 31.62 0.56 16.51
C VAL A 493 30.72 0.55 17.75
N GLN A 494 29.42 0.75 17.52
CA GLN A 494 28.37 0.64 18.53
C GLN A 494 27.70 -0.74 18.42
N ALA A 495 27.40 -1.36 19.56
CA ALA A 495 26.64 -2.61 19.62
C ALA A 495 25.12 -2.35 19.51
N GLY A 496 24.35 -3.36 19.11
CA GLY A 496 22.88 -3.31 19.14
C GLY A 496 22.20 -2.77 17.88
N ALA A 497 22.90 -2.73 16.73
CA ALA A 497 22.30 -2.38 15.43
C ALA A 497 21.43 -3.53 14.88
N THR A 498 20.25 -3.76 15.47
CA THR A 498 19.34 -4.85 15.12
C THR A 498 18.36 -4.41 14.01
N PRO A 499 18.24 -5.13 12.88
CA PRO A 499 17.24 -4.81 11.84
C PRO A 499 15.81 -4.72 12.38
N GLY A 500 15.05 -3.72 11.93
CA GLY A 500 13.66 -3.47 12.35
C GLY A 500 13.55 -2.79 13.71
N SER A 501 14.57 -2.07 14.15
CA SER A 501 14.60 -1.39 15.45
C SER A 501 15.30 -0.03 15.38
N TYR A 502 15.37 0.68 16.52
CA TYR A 502 16.22 1.87 16.67
C TYR A 502 17.42 1.54 17.55
N LEU A 503 18.63 1.80 17.05
CA LEU A 503 19.81 1.86 17.90
C LEU A 503 19.81 3.20 18.65
N THR A 504 19.92 3.16 19.98
CA THR A 504 20.03 4.36 20.81
C THR A 504 21.49 4.59 21.20
N ILE A 505 22.01 5.78 20.88
CA ILE A 505 23.33 6.27 21.31
C ILE A 505 23.08 7.45 22.24
N ASP A 506 23.22 7.21 23.54
CA ASP A 506 22.91 8.19 24.57
C ASP A 506 24.18 8.80 25.16
N ARG A 507 24.49 10.04 24.77
CA ARG A 507 25.75 10.71 25.17
C ARG A 507 25.68 12.22 25.02
N THR A 508 26.72 12.88 25.51
CA THR A 508 27.01 14.28 25.17
C THR A 508 27.75 14.35 23.83
N TRP A 509 27.27 15.24 22.98
CA TRP A 509 27.79 15.50 21.63
C TRP A 509 28.46 16.86 21.57
N ALA A 510 29.52 16.97 20.79
CA ALA A 510 30.20 18.22 20.47
C ALA A 510 30.22 18.46 18.96
N THR A 511 30.37 19.72 18.56
CA THR A 511 30.62 20.08 17.16
C THR A 511 31.83 19.29 16.63
N GLY A 512 31.65 18.66 15.47
CA GLY A 512 32.64 17.78 14.83
C GLY A 512 32.45 16.29 15.11
N ASP A 513 31.64 15.90 16.11
CA ASP A 513 31.31 14.49 16.31
C ASP A 513 30.55 13.92 15.10
N THR A 514 30.88 12.68 14.73
CA THR A 514 30.29 11.99 13.58
C THR A 514 29.64 10.67 13.97
N VAL A 515 28.59 10.32 13.22
CA VAL A 515 27.99 8.99 13.22
C VAL A 515 27.92 8.44 11.81
N ASP A 516 28.70 7.40 11.55
CA ASP A 516 28.68 6.67 10.28
C ASP A 516 27.76 5.47 10.40
N VAL A 517 26.77 5.37 9.52
CA VAL A 517 25.80 4.27 9.46
C VAL A 517 25.98 3.54 8.13
N THR A 518 26.34 2.26 8.19
CA THR A 518 26.40 1.38 7.00
C THR A 518 25.20 0.44 7.03
N LEU A 519 24.54 0.31 5.88
CA LEU A 519 23.28 -0.42 5.70
C LEU A 519 23.46 -1.44 4.57
N PRO A 520 24.09 -2.61 4.81
CA PRO A 520 24.34 -3.58 3.76
C PRO A 520 23.06 -3.91 2.98
N MET A 521 23.11 -3.73 1.67
CA MET A 521 22.02 -4.01 0.74
C MET A 521 22.29 -5.32 0.04
N ALA A 522 21.25 -6.13 -0.15
CA ALA A 522 21.32 -7.40 -0.85
C ALA A 522 20.15 -7.55 -1.83
N ILE A 523 20.37 -8.35 -2.88
CA ILE A 523 19.28 -8.75 -3.79
C ILE A 523 18.35 -9.70 -3.03
N THR A 524 17.06 -9.38 -3.05
CA THR A 524 16.00 -10.22 -2.50
C THR A 524 14.85 -10.34 -3.50
N LEU A 525 14.13 -11.46 -3.44
CA LEU A 525 12.91 -11.68 -4.20
C LEU A 525 11.71 -11.67 -3.25
N GLU A 526 10.77 -10.77 -3.50
CA GLU A 526 9.50 -10.69 -2.76
C GLU A 526 8.41 -11.40 -3.56
N ARG A 527 7.92 -12.53 -3.05
CA ARG A 527 6.85 -13.33 -3.66
C ARG A 527 5.50 -12.65 -3.44
N THR A 528 4.61 -12.71 -4.44
CA THR A 528 3.21 -12.34 -4.19
C THR A 528 2.52 -13.45 -3.38
N PRO A 529 1.56 -13.09 -2.52
CA PRO A 529 0.88 -14.06 -1.67
C PRO A 529 -0.09 -14.99 -2.42
N ASP A 530 -0.67 -14.56 -3.54
CA ASP A 530 -1.56 -15.37 -4.39
C ASP A 530 -0.84 -16.22 -5.45
N ASN A 531 0.43 -15.93 -5.75
CA ASN A 531 1.22 -16.71 -6.69
C ASN A 531 2.72 -16.62 -6.37
N ALA A 532 3.25 -17.63 -5.68
CA ALA A 532 4.67 -17.69 -5.31
C ALA A 532 5.66 -17.69 -6.48
N GLN A 533 5.21 -17.95 -7.72
CA GLN A 533 6.04 -17.83 -8.93
C GLN A 533 6.10 -16.41 -9.46
N VAL A 534 5.20 -15.52 -9.05
CA VAL A 534 5.27 -14.09 -9.38
C VAL A 534 6.03 -13.39 -8.27
N GLN A 535 7.17 -12.79 -8.61
CA GLN A 535 8.07 -12.18 -7.64
C GLN A 535 8.58 -10.83 -8.15
N ALA A 536 8.92 -9.94 -7.23
CA ALA A 536 9.59 -8.69 -7.53
C ALA A 536 11.02 -8.71 -6.99
N VAL A 537 11.95 -8.09 -7.72
CA VAL A 537 13.35 -7.98 -7.32
C VAL A 537 13.55 -6.69 -6.52
N LYS A 538 14.21 -6.79 -5.37
CA LYS A 538 14.64 -5.64 -4.57
C LYS A 538 16.14 -5.68 -4.32
N TYR A 539 16.75 -4.52 -4.16
CA TYR A 539 18.09 -4.37 -3.59
C TYR A 539 17.98 -3.50 -2.33
N GLY A 540 18.19 -4.09 -1.15
CA GLY A 540 17.80 -3.47 0.12
C GLY A 540 16.32 -3.09 0.12
N GLY A 541 16.01 -1.83 0.42
CA GLY A 541 14.64 -1.29 0.38
C GLY A 541 14.13 -0.85 -1.00
N ILE A 542 14.94 -0.94 -2.06
CA ILE A 542 14.62 -0.39 -3.39
C ILE A 542 14.13 -1.48 -4.33
N VAL A 543 12.95 -1.28 -4.90
CA VAL A 543 12.36 -2.12 -5.95
C VAL A 543 13.08 -1.86 -7.27
N LEU A 544 13.50 -2.93 -7.94
CA LEU A 544 14.11 -2.88 -9.25
C LEU A 544 13.08 -3.24 -10.33
N ALA A 545 13.12 -2.52 -11.44
CA ALA A 545 12.30 -2.76 -12.62
C ALA A 545 13.18 -3.11 -13.83
N GLY A 546 12.70 -4.06 -14.63
CA GLY A 546 13.28 -4.39 -15.93
C GLY A 546 12.96 -3.31 -16.95
N GLN A 547 13.97 -2.83 -17.66
CA GLN A 547 13.84 -1.79 -18.68
C GLN A 547 13.64 -2.41 -20.06
N TYR A 548 12.52 -2.10 -20.71
CA TYR A 548 12.13 -2.67 -22.01
C TYR A 548 11.98 -1.62 -23.12
N GLY A 549 12.28 -0.34 -22.86
CA GLY A 549 12.19 0.72 -23.87
C GLY A 549 10.77 0.81 -24.45
N SER A 550 10.62 0.70 -25.77
CA SER A 550 9.31 0.68 -26.44
C SER A 550 8.73 -0.73 -26.64
N ALA A 551 9.41 -1.80 -26.19
CA ALA A 551 8.96 -3.16 -26.42
C ALA A 551 7.68 -3.47 -25.63
N THR A 552 6.66 -3.98 -26.32
CA THR A 552 5.41 -4.42 -25.71
C THR A 552 5.58 -5.79 -25.07
N LEU A 553 5.08 -5.96 -23.84
CA LEU A 553 5.09 -7.24 -23.14
C LEU A 553 3.66 -7.76 -23.02
N SER A 554 3.37 -8.93 -23.60
CA SER A 554 2.05 -9.57 -23.52
C SER A 554 1.85 -10.44 -22.26
N ALA A 555 2.94 -10.74 -21.55
CA ALA A 555 2.94 -11.52 -20.30
C ALA A 555 4.14 -11.13 -19.42
N LEU A 556 4.10 -11.53 -18.15
CA LEU A 556 5.24 -11.37 -17.23
C LEU A 556 6.48 -12.09 -17.80
N PRO A 557 7.61 -11.39 -17.98
CA PRO A 557 8.85 -12.04 -18.41
C PRO A 557 9.31 -13.07 -17.36
N THR A 558 9.85 -14.19 -17.84
CA THR A 558 10.42 -15.23 -16.99
C THR A 558 11.87 -14.88 -16.66
N LEU A 559 12.12 -14.43 -15.44
CA LEU A 559 13.44 -14.07 -14.92
C LEU A 559 14.19 -15.32 -14.46
N ASP A 560 15.48 -15.40 -14.76
CA ASP A 560 16.43 -16.30 -14.10
C ASP A 560 17.20 -15.53 -13.00
N PRO A 561 16.82 -15.66 -11.71
CA PRO A 561 17.45 -14.88 -10.66
C PRO A 561 18.92 -15.19 -10.44
N ALA A 562 19.41 -16.37 -10.85
CA ALA A 562 20.81 -16.74 -10.69
C ALA A 562 21.74 -15.91 -11.59
N THR A 563 21.18 -15.23 -12.58
CA THR A 563 21.92 -14.38 -13.52
C THR A 563 21.97 -12.90 -13.11
N ILE A 564 21.32 -12.52 -12.00
CA ILE A 564 21.34 -11.13 -11.53
C ILE A 564 22.77 -10.78 -11.08
N ALA A 565 23.39 -9.83 -11.78
CA ALA A 565 24.74 -9.37 -11.51
C ALA A 565 24.80 -7.83 -11.52
N PRO A 566 25.53 -7.19 -10.59
CA PRO A 566 25.69 -5.74 -10.57
C PRO A 566 26.46 -5.24 -11.80
N THR A 567 26.16 -4.03 -12.26
CA THR A 567 26.95 -3.32 -13.28
C THR A 567 27.87 -2.27 -12.63
N SER A 568 28.61 -1.52 -13.45
CA SER A 568 29.40 -0.37 -12.98
C SER A 568 28.55 0.84 -12.57
N THR A 569 27.27 0.87 -12.96
CA THR A 569 26.35 1.94 -12.59
C THR A 569 25.69 1.61 -11.24
N PRO A 570 25.73 2.51 -10.23
CA PRO A 570 25.11 2.26 -8.93
C PRO A 570 23.63 1.86 -9.06
N LEU A 571 23.22 0.84 -8.28
CA LEU A 571 21.88 0.24 -8.25
C LEU A 571 21.39 -0.38 -9.57
N GLN A 572 22.25 -0.51 -10.58
CA GLN A 572 21.92 -1.16 -11.82
C GLN A 572 22.48 -2.59 -11.85
N PHE A 573 21.67 -3.50 -12.38
CA PHE A 573 22.01 -4.91 -12.52
C PHE A 573 21.68 -5.38 -13.94
N THR A 574 22.34 -6.44 -14.38
CA THR A 574 21.94 -7.23 -15.55
C THR A 574 21.35 -8.56 -15.09
N ALA A 575 20.40 -9.10 -15.84
CA ALA A 575 19.86 -10.44 -15.65
C ALA A 575 19.43 -11.02 -17.00
N ARG A 576 19.07 -12.30 -17.03
CA ARG A 576 18.39 -12.95 -18.15
C ARG A 576 16.91 -13.08 -17.88
N ALA A 577 16.09 -12.62 -18.82
CA ALA A 577 14.65 -12.83 -18.84
C ALA A 577 14.20 -13.30 -20.23
N ASN A 578 13.39 -14.36 -20.29
CA ASN A 578 12.98 -15.02 -21.54
C ASN A 578 14.18 -15.37 -22.46
N GLY A 579 15.33 -15.74 -21.86
CA GLY A 579 16.56 -16.08 -22.58
C GLY A 579 17.40 -14.89 -23.06
N ALA A 580 16.91 -13.65 -22.96
CA ALA A 580 17.61 -12.43 -23.35
C ALA A 580 18.13 -11.63 -22.15
N ASN A 581 19.17 -10.82 -22.36
CA ASN A 581 19.66 -9.92 -21.31
C ASN A 581 18.67 -8.77 -21.09
N VAL A 582 18.45 -8.38 -19.83
CA VAL A 582 17.65 -7.23 -19.42
C VAL A 582 18.40 -6.42 -18.37
N THR A 583 18.26 -5.10 -18.41
CA THR A 583 18.75 -4.20 -17.37
C THR A 583 17.70 -4.05 -16.27
N LEU A 584 18.11 -4.27 -15.02
CA LEU A 584 17.31 -3.96 -13.85
C LEU A 584 17.83 -2.66 -13.23
N ALA A 585 16.94 -1.71 -12.96
CA ALA A 585 17.27 -0.41 -12.37
C ALA A 585 16.21 0.01 -11.34
N PRO A 586 16.50 0.97 -10.43
CA PRO A 586 15.52 1.43 -9.45
C PRO A 586 14.22 1.88 -10.12
N PHE A 587 13.10 1.34 -9.68
CA PHE A 587 11.80 1.60 -10.31
C PHE A 587 11.41 3.10 -10.27
N TYR A 588 11.85 3.80 -9.23
CA TYR A 588 11.64 5.23 -9.09
C TYR A 588 12.38 6.07 -10.13
N LYS A 589 13.37 5.51 -10.83
CA LYS A 589 14.07 6.15 -11.97
C LYS A 589 13.53 5.70 -13.34
N THR A 590 12.59 4.77 -13.37
CA THR A 590 12.02 4.23 -14.61
C THR A 590 10.91 5.15 -15.09
N HIS A 591 11.21 5.98 -16.09
CA HIS A 591 10.29 6.91 -16.74
C HIS A 591 10.38 6.74 -18.28
N HIS A 592 9.32 7.14 -18.99
CA HIS A 592 9.30 7.23 -20.47
C HIS A 592 9.69 5.95 -21.20
N GLN A 593 9.33 4.80 -20.65
CA GLN A 593 9.57 3.48 -21.23
C GLN A 593 8.63 2.43 -20.62
N ASN A 594 8.45 1.34 -21.34
CA ASN A 594 7.83 0.12 -20.85
C ASN A 594 8.76 -0.60 -19.88
N TYR A 595 8.18 -1.18 -18.84
CA TYR A 595 8.92 -1.87 -17.80
C TYR A 595 8.20 -3.10 -17.25
N ALA A 596 8.93 -3.90 -16.46
CA ALA A 596 8.35 -4.96 -15.64
C ALA A 596 8.89 -4.85 -14.19
N VAL A 597 7.99 -4.70 -13.22
CA VAL A 597 8.33 -4.74 -11.79
C VAL A 597 8.23 -6.17 -11.25
N TYR A 598 7.16 -6.86 -11.64
CA TYR A 598 6.95 -8.26 -11.32
C TYR A 598 7.43 -9.16 -12.46
N TRP A 599 7.90 -10.33 -12.06
CA TRP A 599 8.49 -11.34 -12.92
C TRP A 599 7.81 -12.68 -12.68
N SER A 600 7.68 -13.47 -13.72
CA SER A 600 7.57 -14.92 -13.52
C SER A 600 8.97 -15.41 -13.13
N VAL A 601 9.09 -16.14 -12.04
CA VAL A 601 10.34 -16.74 -11.60
C VAL A 601 10.17 -18.25 -11.69
N THR A 602 10.97 -18.86 -12.56
CA THR A 602 11.19 -20.31 -12.57
C THR A 602 11.99 -20.71 -11.33
N ALA A 603 11.35 -20.69 -10.17
CA ALA A 603 11.85 -21.46 -9.04
C ALA A 603 11.81 -22.94 -9.44
N ALA A 604 12.89 -23.68 -9.19
CA ALA A 604 12.85 -25.14 -9.27
C ALA A 604 11.71 -25.61 -8.35
N ARG A 605 10.62 -26.05 -8.96
CA ARG A 605 9.43 -26.48 -8.22
C ARG A 605 9.82 -27.73 -7.42
N PRO A 606 9.53 -27.80 -6.11
CA PRO A 606 9.84 -29.00 -5.35
C PRO A 606 9.13 -30.17 -6.03
N PRO A 607 9.82 -31.29 -6.31
CA PRO A 607 9.23 -32.40 -7.05
C PRO A 607 7.96 -32.94 -6.40
N LEU A 608 7.83 -32.81 -5.08
CA LEU A 608 6.67 -33.20 -4.27
C LEU A 608 5.97 -31.94 -3.72
N LEU A 609 4.74 -31.69 -4.19
CA LEU A 609 3.94 -30.49 -3.88
C LEU A 609 3.05 -30.65 -2.65
N ALA A 610 2.58 -31.86 -2.38
CA ALA A 610 1.80 -32.16 -1.19
C ALA A 610 1.96 -33.63 -0.83
N TRP A 611 2.03 -33.92 0.47
CA TRP A 611 2.02 -35.28 0.99
C TRP A 611 1.19 -35.36 2.27
N TYR A 612 -0.02 -35.91 2.17
CA TYR A 612 -0.88 -36.16 3.33
C TYR A 612 -0.78 -37.63 3.69
N ARG A 613 -0.14 -37.92 4.81
CA ARG A 613 -0.11 -39.28 5.36
C ARG A 613 -1.45 -39.67 5.97
N PHE A 614 -2.21 -38.68 6.45
CA PHE A 614 -3.46 -38.88 7.17
C PHE A 614 -3.29 -39.63 8.51
N ASP A 615 -2.12 -39.47 9.14
CA ASP A 615 -1.75 -40.10 10.41
C ASP A 615 -2.31 -39.38 11.65
N GLU A 616 -3.00 -38.26 11.47
CA GLU A 616 -3.61 -37.50 12.54
C GLU A 616 -4.69 -38.31 13.28
N THR A 617 -4.84 -38.04 14.58
CA THR A 617 -5.82 -38.72 15.44
C THR A 617 -7.01 -37.83 15.82
N THR A 618 -6.86 -36.51 15.66
CA THR A 618 -7.88 -35.50 16.03
C THR A 618 -7.76 -34.26 15.13
N GLY A 619 -8.75 -33.36 15.22
CA GLY A 619 -8.75 -32.09 14.49
C GLY A 619 -9.23 -32.21 13.04
N THR A 620 -9.24 -31.06 12.35
CA THR A 620 -9.76 -30.92 10.97
C THR A 620 -8.67 -30.57 9.96
N THR A 621 -7.40 -30.71 10.32
CA THR A 621 -6.27 -30.39 9.44
C THR A 621 -5.51 -31.66 9.09
N ALA A 622 -5.29 -31.90 7.80
CA ALA A 622 -4.33 -32.89 7.31
C ALA A 622 -3.00 -32.18 7.05
N ALA A 623 -1.96 -32.54 7.80
CA ALA A 623 -0.66 -31.90 7.69
C ALA A 623 0.04 -32.28 6.37
N ASP A 624 0.71 -31.31 5.76
CA ASP A 624 1.54 -31.55 4.59
C ASP A 624 2.96 -31.95 4.99
N ALA A 625 3.29 -33.22 4.77
CA ALA A 625 4.60 -33.79 5.04
C ALA A 625 5.64 -33.53 3.93
N SER A 626 5.28 -32.86 2.83
CA SER A 626 6.20 -32.62 1.70
C SER A 626 7.22 -31.51 1.97
N GLY A 627 6.97 -30.65 2.96
CA GLY A 627 7.73 -29.42 3.18
C GLY A 627 7.32 -28.25 2.29
N SER A 628 6.30 -28.41 1.43
CA SER A 628 5.78 -27.36 0.55
C SER A 628 4.74 -26.46 1.21
N GLY A 629 4.28 -26.79 2.42
CA GLY A 629 3.41 -25.93 3.23
C GLY A 629 1.96 -25.86 2.72
N ASN A 630 1.44 -26.96 2.17
CA ASN A 630 0.09 -27.03 1.61
C ASN A 630 -0.87 -27.85 2.50
N PRO A 631 -1.29 -27.41 3.70
CA PRO A 631 -2.15 -28.22 4.57
C PRO A 631 -3.55 -28.45 3.96
N GLY A 632 -4.09 -29.65 4.15
CA GLY A 632 -5.46 -30.00 3.79
C GLY A 632 -6.45 -29.68 4.92
N THR A 633 -7.67 -29.29 4.58
CA THR A 633 -8.76 -29.04 5.55
C THR A 633 -9.87 -30.06 5.37
N LEU A 634 -10.14 -30.85 6.40
CA LEU A 634 -11.26 -31.77 6.47
C LEU A 634 -12.58 -30.99 6.57
N SER A 635 -13.62 -31.49 5.93
CA SER A 635 -14.95 -30.89 5.89
C SER A 635 -16.04 -31.97 5.97
N GLY A 636 -17.24 -31.59 6.44
CA GLY A 636 -18.35 -32.52 6.59
C GLY A 636 -18.08 -33.63 7.62
N GLY A 637 -18.74 -34.78 7.47
CA GLY A 637 -18.64 -35.95 8.36
C GLY A 637 -17.34 -36.74 8.26
N THR A 638 -16.22 -36.08 7.96
CA THR A 638 -14.90 -36.71 7.89
C THR A 638 -14.40 -37.12 9.26
N THR A 639 -13.76 -38.29 9.33
CA THR A 639 -13.23 -38.86 10.59
C THR A 639 -11.86 -39.49 10.38
N TRP A 640 -11.04 -39.55 11.42
CA TRP A 640 -9.80 -40.30 11.44
C TRP A 640 -10.08 -41.76 11.81
N VAL A 641 -9.54 -42.71 11.06
CA VAL A 641 -9.69 -44.15 11.30
C VAL A 641 -8.36 -44.87 11.10
N ALA A 642 -8.26 -46.13 11.52
CA ALA A 642 -7.08 -46.95 11.22
C ALA A 642 -6.87 -47.08 9.70
N GLY A 643 -5.67 -46.74 9.24
CA GLY A 643 -5.31 -46.69 7.84
C GLY A 643 -4.69 -47.99 7.33
N ARG A 644 -4.10 -47.91 6.13
CA ARG A 644 -3.20 -48.95 5.62
C ARG A 644 -1.87 -48.90 6.35
N THR A 645 -1.38 -47.69 6.61
CA THR A 645 -0.19 -47.39 7.40
C THR A 645 -0.56 -46.28 8.38
N GLY A 646 -0.46 -46.54 9.69
CA GLY A 646 -0.89 -45.56 10.69
C GLY A 646 -2.41 -45.31 10.61
N ASN A 647 -2.81 -44.06 10.33
CA ASN A 647 -4.22 -43.68 10.21
C ASN A 647 -4.61 -43.32 8.76
N ALA A 648 -5.89 -43.11 8.54
CA ALA A 648 -6.47 -42.69 7.28
C ALA A 648 -7.63 -41.72 7.53
N VAL A 649 -7.97 -40.93 6.52
CA VAL A 649 -9.20 -40.13 6.52
C VAL A 649 -10.36 -40.94 5.95
N ASN A 650 -11.45 -41.04 6.70
CA ASN A 650 -12.71 -41.63 6.26
C ASN A 650 -13.66 -40.52 5.75
N LEU A 651 -14.16 -40.67 4.53
CA LEU A 651 -14.95 -39.65 3.82
C LEU A 651 -16.47 -39.86 3.91
N ALA A 652 -16.92 -41.01 4.44
CA ALA A 652 -18.32 -41.31 4.81
C ALA A 652 -19.41 -41.22 3.72
N GLY A 653 -19.10 -40.85 2.48
CA GLY A 653 -20.01 -40.98 1.32
C GLY A 653 -21.21 -40.03 1.26
N SER A 654 -21.34 -39.08 2.18
CA SER A 654 -22.49 -38.17 2.26
C SER A 654 -22.11 -36.71 2.00
N ASN A 655 -21.29 -36.11 2.86
CA ASN A 655 -20.80 -34.74 2.73
C ASN A 655 -19.31 -34.57 3.10
N GLY A 656 -18.60 -35.66 3.37
CA GLY A 656 -17.21 -35.64 3.82
C GLY A 656 -16.22 -35.48 2.67
N TYR A 657 -15.27 -34.55 2.80
CA TYR A 657 -14.19 -34.33 1.85
C TYR A 657 -13.00 -33.62 2.50
N VAL A 658 -11.84 -33.63 1.83
CA VAL A 658 -10.67 -32.81 2.19
C VAL A 658 -10.47 -31.74 1.14
N ARG A 659 -10.28 -30.48 1.55
CA ARG A 659 -9.98 -29.34 0.67
C ARG A 659 -8.51 -28.95 0.77
N LEU A 660 -7.84 -28.88 -0.37
CA LEU A 660 -6.46 -28.42 -0.49
C LEU A 660 -6.42 -26.89 -0.74
N PRO A 661 -5.27 -26.22 -0.51
CA PRO A 661 -5.12 -24.78 -0.75
C PRO A 661 -5.38 -24.37 -2.20
N ASN A 662 -5.68 -23.08 -2.40
CA ASN A 662 -5.83 -22.52 -3.75
C ASN A 662 -4.49 -22.57 -4.50
N GLY A 663 -4.54 -22.76 -5.80
CA GLY A 663 -3.36 -22.70 -6.67
C GLY A 663 -2.35 -23.84 -6.49
N VAL A 664 -2.73 -24.94 -5.82
CA VAL A 664 -1.82 -26.09 -5.58
C VAL A 664 -1.27 -26.71 -6.88
N LEU A 665 -1.97 -26.51 -8.01
CA LEU A 665 -1.56 -26.93 -9.35
C LEU A 665 -1.12 -25.77 -10.27
N SER A 666 -1.16 -24.52 -9.80
CA SER A 666 -0.80 -23.35 -10.61
C SER A 666 0.57 -23.56 -11.23
N GLY A 667 0.72 -23.51 -12.55
CA GLY A 667 2.00 -23.69 -13.25
C GLY A 667 2.56 -25.11 -13.33
N VAL A 668 1.82 -26.15 -12.92
CA VAL A 668 2.24 -27.57 -13.11
C VAL A 668 2.02 -27.99 -14.57
N GLY A 669 3.09 -28.46 -15.23
CA GLY A 669 3.01 -29.11 -16.55
C GLY A 669 2.84 -30.62 -16.43
N ASP A 670 3.96 -31.32 -16.28
CA ASP A 670 4.00 -32.74 -15.95
C ASP A 670 3.62 -32.96 -14.48
N PHE A 671 2.95 -34.07 -14.15
CA PHE A 671 2.49 -34.32 -12.79
C PHE A 671 2.39 -35.80 -12.44
N THR A 672 2.29 -36.07 -11.13
CA THR A 672 1.80 -37.35 -10.61
C THR A 672 0.84 -37.11 -9.46
N VAL A 673 -0.31 -37.78 -9.44
CA VAL A 673 -1.15 -37.93 -8.25
C VAL A 673 -1.15 -39.40 -7.86
N ALA A 674 -0.88 -39.72 -6.60
CA ALA A 674 -0.88 -41.09 -6.10
C ALA A 674 -1.52 -41.16 -4.70
N CYS A 675 -2.24 -42.23 -4.39
CA CYS A 675 -2.75 -42.48 -3.04
C CYS A 675 -3.13 -43.95 -2.84
N TRP A 676 -3.33 -44.33 -1.59
CA TRP A 676 -4.07 -45.54 -1.23
C TRP A 676 -5.53 -45.19 -0.96
N VAL A 677 -6.45 -45.98 -1.54
CA VAL A 677 -7.89 -45.85 -1.34
C VAL A 677 -8.50 -47.19 -0.96
N ARG A 678 -9.43 -47.20 0.00
CA ARG A 678 -10.27 -48.34 0.32
C ARG A 678 -11.74 -47.95 0.23
N LEU A 679 -12.41 -48.43 -0.81
CA LEU A 679 -13.79 -48.07 -1.11
C LEU A 679 -14.75 -48.92 -0.27
N THR A 680 -15.68 -48.28 0.43
CA THR A 680 -16.76 -48.95 1.17
C THR A 680 -17.89 -49.32 0.23
N THR A 681 -18.34 -48.35 -0.57
CA THR A 681 -19.32 -48.55 -1.65
C THR A 681 -18.82 -47.90 -2.93
N LEU A 682 -19.24 -48.44 -4.06
CA LEU A 682 -18.88 -47.91 -5.37
C LEU A 682 -20.09 -47.17 -5.96
N SER A 683 -19.96 -45.86 -6.12
CA SER A 683 -20.96 -45.02 -6.79
C SER A 683 -20.32 -44.39 -8.03
N ALA A 684 -21.02 -44.49 -9.17
CA ALA A 684 -20.56 -43.90 -10.41
C ALA A 684 -20.30 -42.40 -10.22
N TRP A 685 -19.20 -41.92 -10.80
CA TRP A 685 -18.76 -40.52 -10.78
C TRP A 685 -18.37 -39.93 -9.42
N SER A 686 -18.35 -40.72 -8.34
CA SER A 686 -17.63 -40.32 -7.13
C SER A 686 -16.16 -40.02 -7.44
N ARG A 687 -15.50 -39.12 -6.71
CA ARG A 687 -14.14 -38.66 -7.01
C ARG A 687 -13.17 -39.06 -5.92
N ILE A 688 -12.06 -39.67 -6.29
CA ILE A 688 -10.90 -39.82 -5.38
C ILE A 688 -10.28 -38.44 -5.18
N PHE A 689 -10.01 -37.74 -6.28
CA PHE A 689 -9.68 -36.32 -6.29
C PHE A 689 -10.38 -35.60 -7.46
N ASP A 690 -10.61 -34.31 -7.30
CA ASP A 690 -11.10 -33.39 -8.32
C ASP A 690 -10.54 -31.99 -8.07
N PHE A 691 -9.69 -31.50 -8.98
CA PHE A 691 -8.96 -30.24 -8.86
C PHE A 691 -9.29 -29.31 -10.02
N GLY A 692 -9.66 -28.06 -9.73
CA GLY A 692 -10.00 -27.09 -10.78
C GLY A 692 -10.53 -25.76 -10.27
N THR A 693 -11.20 -25.04 -11.17
CA THR A 693 -11.91 -23.77 -10.88
C THR A 693 -13.43 -23.92 -10.96
N GLY A 694 -13.91 -25.08 -11.43
CA GLY A 694 -15.31 -25.45 -11.54
C GLY A 694 -15.50 -26.58 -12.55
N ALA A 695 -16.75 -26.95 -12.81
CA ALA A 695 -17.12 -28.00 -13.77
C ALA A 695 -16.64 -27.73 -15.21
N THR A 696 -16.28 -26.50 -15.58
CA THR A 696 -15.75 -26.18 -16.91
C THR A 696 -14.26 -26.48 -17.05
N ALA A 697 -13.48 -26.34 -15.97
CA ALA A 697 -12.04 -26.52 -15.98
C ALA A 697 -11.58 -27.31 -14.76
N ASN A 698 -11.41 -28.61 -14.94
CA ASN A 698 -10.98 -29.52 -13.88
C ASN A 698 -10.21 -30.75 -14.37
N MET A 699 -9.54 -31.41 -13.43
CA MET A 699 -9.00 -32.75 -13.59
C MET A 699 -9.42 -33.63 -12.42
N PHE A 700 -9.75 -34.89 -12.69
CA PHE A 700 -10.23 -35.81 -11.66
C PHE A 700 -9.79 -37.25 -11.90
N LEU A 701 -9.84 -38.05 -10.84
CA LEU A 701 -9.84 -39.52 -10.91
C LEU A 701 -11.12 -40.05 -10.24
N THR A 702 -11.91 -40.82 -10.99
CA THR A 702 -13.08 -41.54 -10.48
C THR A 702 -12.80 -43.04 -10.36
N PRO A 703 -13.25 -43.71 -9.27
CA PRO A 703 -13.07 -45.15 -9.12
C PRO A 703 -14.01 -45.94 -10.04
N SER A 704 -15.11 -45.33 -10.50
CA SER A 704 -16.04 -45.89 -11.49
C SER A 704 -16.72 -44.77 -12.25
N SER A 705 -16.46 -44.70 -13.55
CA SER A 705 -17.19 -43.87 -14.50
C SER A 705 -18.58 -44.45 -14.79
N GLY A 706 -19.38 -43.74 -15.59
CA GLY A 706 -20.66 -44.25 -16.10
C GLY A 706 -20.53 -45.49 -16.98
N SER A 707 -19.32 -45.82 -17.49
CA SER A 707 -19.03 -47.06 -18.22
C SER A 707 -18.47 -48.18 -17.34
N GLY A 708 -18.47 -48.02 -16.02
CA GLY A 708 -17.97 -49.05 -15.10
C GLY A 708 -16.44 -49.21 -15.10
N THR A 709 -15.70 -48.15 -15.45
CA THR A 709 -14.23 -48.12 -15.50
C THR A 709 -13.67 -47.07 -14.56
N ALA A 710 -12.54 -47.32 -13.91
CA ALA A 710 -11.79 -46.24 -13.28
C ALA A 710 -11.28 -45.28 -14.37
N ARG A 711 -11.42 -43.96 -14.17
CA ARG A 711 -11.08 -42.96 -15.20
C ARG A 711 -10.36 -41.76 -14.60
N PHE A 712 -9.23 -41.43 -15.22
CA PHE A 712 -8.68 -40.08 -15.14
C PHE A 712 -9.19 -39.23 -16.30
N ALA A 713 -9.55 -37.98 -16.05
CA ALA A 713 -9.83 -37.00 -17.10
C ALA A 713 -9.34 -35.60 -16.73
N ILE A 714 -9.03 -34.80 -17.74
CA ILE A 714 -8.73 -33.37 -17.65
C ILE A 714 -9.48 -32.60 -18.75
N THR A 715 -10.03 -31.44 -18.42
CA THR A 715 -10.76 -30.58 -19.35
C THR A 715 -10.59 -29.11 -19.02
N THR A 716 -10.67 -28.26 -20.04
CA THR A 716 -10.83 -26.79 -19.93
C THR A 716 -12.12 -26.29 -20.59
N GLY A 717 -12.97 -27.22 -21.09
CA GLY A 717 -14.21 -26.93 -21.81
C GLY A 717 -15.41 -27.73 -21.30
N GLY A 718 -15.36 -28.24 -20.07
CA GLY A 718 -16.39 -29.09 -19.47
C GLY A 718 -16.37 -30.55 -19.95
N SER A 719 -17.37 -31.32 -19.53
CA SER A 719 -17.43 -32.79 -19.71
C SER A 719 -17.37 -33.27 -21.17
N GLY A 720 -17.86 -32.46 -22.12
CA GLY A 720 -17.80 -32.78 -23.56
C GLY A 720 -16.41 -32.67 -24.18
N ALA A 721 -15.45 -32.04 -23.50
CA ALA A 721 -14.09 -31.78 -23.99
C ALA A 721 -13.00 -32.54 -23.21
N GLU A 722 -13.39 -33.56 -22.42
CA GLU A 722 -12.47 -34.33 -21.59
C GLU A 722 -11.43 -35.10 -22.41
N GLN A 723 -10.16 -34.95 -22.03
CA GLN A 723 -9.09 -35.85 -22.41
C GLN A 723 -8.89 -36.88 -21.31
N ARG A 724 -9.00 -38.17 -21.64
CA ARG A 724 -9.19 -39.24 -20.64
C ARG A 724 -8.25 -40.42 -20.78
N VAL A 725 -8.06 -41.13 -19.68
CA VAL A 725 -7.46 -42.46 -19.59
C VAL A 725 -8.41 -43.36 -18.81
N ASP A 726 -8.88 -44.43 -19.44
CA ASP A 726 -9.82 -45.40 -18.88
C ASP A 726 -9.10 -46.71 -18.52
N ALA A 727 -9.21 -47.16 -17.28
CA ALA A 727 -8.79 -48.50 -16.88
C ALA A 727 -9.73 -49.57 -17.48
N PRO A 728 -9.30 -50.85 -17.54
CA PRO A 728 -10.14 -51.94 -18.03
C PRO A 728 -11.40 -52.23 -17.19
N SER A 729 -11.43 -51.79 -15.93
CA SER A 729 -12.54 -52.01 -14.99
C SER A 729 -12.55 -50.95 -13.88
N ALA A 730 -13.63 -50.90 -13.11
CA ALA A 730 -13.74 -50.09 -11.90
C ALA A 730 -12.81 -50.59 -10.78
N LEU A 731 -12.50 -49.73 -9.82
CA LEU A 731 -11.71 -50.11 -8.65
C LEU A 731 -12.51 -51.04 -7.72
N PRO A 732 -11.85 -52.01 -7.05
CA PRO A 732 -12.52 -52.93 -6.16
C PRO A 732 -12.95 -52.27 -4.84
N THR A 733 -14.01 -52.78 -4.23
CA THR A 733 -14.46 -52.39 -2.88
C THR A 733 -13.86 -53.29 -1.81
N GLY A 734 -13.84 -52.82 -0.56
CA GLY A 734 -13.45 -53.60 0.62
C GLY A 734 -11.94 -53.80 0.81
N VAL A 735 -11.11 -53.50 -0.19
CA VAL A 735 -9.65 -53.69 -0.18
C VAL A 735 -8.89 -52.38 -0.41
N TRP A 736 -7.72 -52.26 0.21
CA TRP A 736 -6.80 -51.15 -0.08
C TRP A 736 -6.21 -51.30 -1.48
N THR A 737 -6.40 -50.27 -2.30
CA THR A 737 -5.94 -50.20 -3.69
C THR A 737 -5.05 -48.99 -3.87
N HIS A 738 -3.82 -49.17 -4.36
CA HIS A 738 -2.98 -48.04 -4.75
C HIS A 738 -3.42 -47.55 -6.12
N VAL A 739 -3.63 -46.25 -6.27
CA VAL A 739 -3.90 -45.64 -7.56
C VAL A 739 -2.90 -44.53 -7.82
N ALA A 740 -2.44 -44.41 -9.06
CA ALA A 740 -1.64 -43.28 -9.47
C ALA A 740 -1.92 -42.88 -10.91
N VAL A 741 -1.83 -41.59 -11.20
CA VAL A 741 -1.90 -41.02 -12.55
C VAL A 741 -0.64 -40.22 -12.77
N THR A 742 0.07 -40.48 -13.87
CA THR A 742 1.22 -39.69 -14.31
C THR A 742 0.94 -39.04 -15.65
N LEU A 743 1.38 -37.80 -15.86
CA LEU A 743 1.42 -37.15 -17.17
C LEU A 743 2.83 -36.64 -17.44
N SER A 744 3.47 -37.13 -18.51
CA SER A 744 4.74 -36.59 -19.02
C SER A 744 4.62 -36.22 -20.49
N GLY A 745 4.83 -34.94 -20.81
CA GLY A 745 4.48 -34.43 -22.14
C GLY A 745 3.01 -34.78 -22.44
N ASN A 746 2.76 -35.48 -23.54
CA ASN A 746 1.38 -35.90 -23.89
C ASN A 746 0.99 -37.30 -23.39
N LEU A 747 1.90 -38.02 -22.73
CA LEU A 747 1.68 -39.38 -22.27
C LEU A 747 1.10 -39.38 -20.86
N CYS A 748 -0.19 -39.68 -20.77
CA CYS A 748 -0.89 -39.93 -19.52
C CYS A 748 -0.97 -41.45 -19.27
N ILE A 749 -0.65 -41.89 -18.05
CA ILE A 749 -0.68 -43.29 -17.64
C ILE A 749 -1.46 -43.41 -16.33
N LEU A 750 -2.35 -44.40 -16.26
CA LEU A 750 -3.09 -44.76 -15.05
C LEU A 750 -2.55 -46.09 -14.51
N TYR A 751 -2.23 -46.10 -13.22
CA TYR A 751 -1.71 -47.23 -12.48
C TYR A 751 -2.71 -47.67 -11.41
N VAL A 752 -2.87 -48.98 -11.25
CA VAL A 752 -3.64 -49.62 -10.18
C VAL A 752 -2.75 -50.69 -9.54
N ASN A 753 -2.67 -50.70 -8.22
CA ASN A 753 -1.76 -51.55 -7.43
C ASN A 753 -0.32 -51.48 -7.93
N ARG A 754 0.11 -50.26 -8.27
CA ARG A 754 1.45 -49.91 -8.75
C ARG A 754 1.84 -50.55 -10.10
N ALA A 755 0.88 -51.15 -10.80
CA ALA A 755 1.03 -51.66 -12.15
C ALA A 755 0.29 -50.75 -13.13
N GLU A 756 0.84 -50.55 -14.32
CA GLU A 756 0.17 -49.79 -15.38
C GLU A 756 -1.06 -50.59 -15.87
N VAL A 757 -2.21 -49.92 -15.94
CA VAL A 757 -3.45 -50.53 -16.44
C VAL A 757 -3.99 -49.86 -17.70
N ALA A 758 -3.59 -48.61 -17.98
CA ALA A 758 -4.01 -47.87 -19.16
C ALA A 758 -3.06 -46.70 -19.47
N ARG A 759 -3.01 -46.32 -20.76
CA ARG A 759 -2.26 -45.14 -21.24
C ARG A 759 -3.02 -44.39 -22.33
N ASN A 760 -2.75 -43.09 -22.45
CA ASN A 760 -3.17 -42.26 -23.58
C ASN A 760 -2.05 -41.27 -23.92
N ALA A 761 -1.54 -41.33 -25.16
CA ALA A 761 -0.46 -40.46 -25.65
C ALA A 761 -0.94 -39.16 -26.30
N ALA A 762 -2.25 -38.89 -26.27
CA ALA A 762 -2.89 -37.73 -26.88
C ALA A 762 -3.42 -36.71 -25.86
N VAL A 763 -2.97 -36.77 -24.60
CA VAL A 763 -3.40 -35.81 -23.56
C VAL A 763 -2.56 -34.54 -23.67
N THR A 764 -3.08 -33.52 -24.35
CA THR A 764 -2.39 -32.24 -24.59
C THR A 764 -2.67 -31.18 -23.51
N LEU A 765 -3.72 -31.36 -22.69
CA LEU A 765 -4.00 -30.45 -21.58
C LEU A 765 -3.01 -30.67 -20.42
N ARG A 766 -2.79 -29.60 -19.65
CA ARG A 766 -1.89 -29.58 -18.49
C ARG A 766 -2.63 -29.03 -17.28
N PRO A 767 -2.27 -29.42 -16.04
CA PRO A 767 -2.86 -28.82 -14.84
C PRO A 767 -2.72 -27.28 -14.80
N SER A 768 -1.62 -26.73 -15.33
CA SER A 768 -1.42 -25.28 -15.48
C SER A 768 -2.47 -24.60 -16.36
N GLY A 769 -3.05 -25.34 -17.32
CA GLY A 769 -4.13 -24.85 -18.18
C GLY A 769 -5.49 -24.74 -17.49
N LEU A 770 -5.63 -25.26 -16.25
CA LEU A 770 -6.86 -25.13 -15.45
C LEU A 770 -7.00 -23.75 -14.78
N GLY A 771 -5.96 -22.91 -14.87
CA GLY A 771 -5.88 -21.61 -14.18
C GLY A 771 -5.49 -21.76 -12.71
N ALA A 772 -5.72 -20.69 -11.93
CA ALA A 772 -5.50 -20.70 -10.49
C ALA A 772 -6.62 -21.50 -9.80
N THR A 773 -6.39 -22.77 -9.51
CA THR A 773 -7.43 -23.67 -9.01
C THR A 773 -7.94 -23.24 -7.62
N THR A 774 -9.26 -23.13 -7.47
CA THR A 774 -9.93 -22.69 -6.22
C THR A 774 -10.79 -23.79 -5.59
N ALA A 775 -11.03 -24.87 -6.32
CA ALA A 775 -11.81 -26.03 -5.93
C ALA A 775 -10.95 -27.29 -6.02
N ASN A 776 -10.14 -27.53 -4.99
CA ASN A 776 -9.21 -28.65 -4.92
C ASN A 776 -9.67 -29.66 -3.87
N TYR A 777 -10.35 -30.74 -4.28
CA TYR A 777 -11.00 -31.67 -3.37
C TYR A 777 -10.44 -33.09 -3.46
N LEU A 778 -10.42 -33.76 -2.30
CA LEU A 778 -10.37 -35.22 -2.18
C LEU A 778 -11.73 -35.70 -1.70
N GLY A 779 -12.37 -36.63 -2.42
CA GLY A 779 -13.67 -37.20 -2.03
C GLY A 779 -14.91 -36.48 -2.54
N ARG A 780 -14.77 -35.38 -3.29
CA ARG A 780 -15.91 -34.55 -3.76
C ARG A 780 -15.75 -34.18 -5.23
N SER A 781 -16.85 -34.20 -5.97
CA SER A 781 -16.94 -33.74 -7.37
C SER A 781 -17.18 -32.24 -7.46
N GLN A 782 -16.65 -31.62 -8.51
CA GLN A 782 -17.03 -30.27 -8.92
C GLN A 782 -18.40 -30.24 -9.64
N TYR A 783 -18.92 -31.41 -10.03
CA TYR A 783 -20.29 -31.59 -10.51
C TYR A 783 -21.21 -32.05 -9.38
N ALA A 784 -22.52 -32.13 -9.65
CA ALA A 784 -23.52 -32.67 -8.73
C ALA A 784 -23.49 -34.21 -8.66
N ASP A 785 -22.30 -34.79 -8.47
CA ASP A 785 -22.09 -36.24 -8.33
C ASP A 785 -22.03 -36.68 -6.86
N PRO A 786 -22.19 -37.99 -6.56
CA PRO A 786 -22.04 -38.53 -5.21
C PRO A 786 -20.65 -38.28 -4.58
N TYR A 787 -20.62 -38.13 -3.26
CA TYR A 787 -19.37 -38.11 -2.48
C TYR A 787 -18.72 -39.50 -2.43
N LEU A 788 -17.39 -39.53 -2.26
CA LEU A 788 -16.68 -40.80 -2.13
C LEU A 788 -16.98 -41.46 -0.79
N ASN A 789 -17.49 -42.70 -0.84
CA ASN A 789 -17.65 -43.52 0.35
C ASN A 789 -16.45 -44.46 0.51
N GLY A 790 -15.46 -44.04 1.29
CA GLY A 790 -14.26 -44.81 1.53
C GLY A 790 -13.22 -44.07 2.36
N GLN A 791 -12.05 -44.68 2.44
CA GLN A 791 -10.89 -44.21 3.19
C GLN A 791 -9.75 -43.83 2.25
N LEU A 792 -9.03 -42.76 2.55
CA LEU A 792 -7.80 -42.35 1.85
C LEU A 792 -6.62 -42.36 2.82
N ASP A 793 -5.49 -42.85 2.33
CA ASP A 793 -4.21 -42.92 3.04
C ASP A 793 -3.10 -42.52 2.05
N ASP A 794 -2.05 -41.89 2.58
CA ASP A 794 -0.80 -41.61 1.85
C ASP A 794 -0.98 -40.91 0.49
N PHE A 795 -1.74 -39.81 0.47
CA PHE A 795 -1.95 -39.02 -0.74
C PHE A 795 -0.72 -38.16 -1.07
N ARG A 796 -0.26 -38.24 -2.31
CA ARG A 796 0.90 -37.52 -2.82
C ARG A 796 0.58 -36.81 -4.14
N LEU A 797 1.02 -35.56 -4.25
CA LEU A 797 0.97 -34.76 -5.46
C LEU A 797 2.38 -34.32 -5.85
N TYR A 798 2.81 -34.64 -7.07
CA TYR A 798 4.13 -34.30 -7.60
C TYR A 798 4.02 -33.34 -8.78
N SER A 799 5.01 -32.46 -8.92
CA SER A 799 5.15 -31.55 -10.07
C SER A 799 5.93 -32.14 -11.24
N ARG A 800 6.02 -33.47 -11.29
CA ARG A 800 6.67 -34.24 -12.35
C ARG A 800 5.98 -35.58 -12.51
N ALA A 801 6.13 -36.21 -13.66
CA ALA A 801 5.81 -37.62 -13.82
C ALA A 801 6.81 -38.48 -13.06
N LEU A 802 6.31 -39.39 -12.23
CA LEU A 802 7.09 -40.48 -11.66
C LEU A 802 7.25 -41.57 -12.72
N SER A 803 8.44 -42.19 -12.76
CA SER A 803 8.67 -43.39 -13.55
C SER A 803 7.91 -44.59 -12.98
N ALA A 804 7.70 -45.63 -13.80
CA ALA A 804 7.09 -46.87 -13.34
C ALA A 804 7.84 -47.53 -12.17
N ALA A 805 9.17 -47.33 -12.06
CA ALA A 805 9.96 -47.81 -10.93
C ALA A 805 9.66 -47.03 -9.64
N GLU A 806 9.52 -45.71 -9.73
CA GLU A 806 9.14 -44.86 -8.60
C GLU A 806 7.71 -45.15 -8.13
N ILE A 807 6.76 -45.36 -9.07
CA ILE A 807 5.39 -45.79 -8.73
C ILE A 807 5.38 -47.12 -7.98
N ARG A 808 6.26 -48.07 -8.33
CA ARG A 808 6.38 -49.35 -7.60
C ARG A 808 6.91 -49.19 -6.18
N ALA A 809 7.65 -48.12 -5.90
CA ALA A 809 8.21 -47.85 -4.59
C ALA A 809 7.23 -47.13 -3.63
N LEU A 810 6.12 -46.56 -4.14
CA LEU A 810 5.17 -45.75 -3.37
C LEU A 810 4.27 -46.53 -2.41
#